data_AF-A0A7C2E6C7-F1
#
_entry.id   AF-A0A7C2E6C7-F1
#
_cell.length_a   1.000
_cell.length_b   1.000
_cell.length_c   1.000
_cell.angle_alpha   90.00
_cell.angle_beta   90.00
_cell.angle_gamma   90.00
#
_symmetry.space_group_name_H-M   'P 1'
#
loop_
_entity.id
_entity.type
_entity.pdbx_description
1 polymer ?
#
loop_
_entity_poly.entity_id
_entity_poly.type
_entity_poly.pdbx_seq_one_letter_code
_entity_poly.pdbx_strand_id
1 'polypeptide(L)'
;MGPCRRGLLLGTVVSVLIIAGCNSAPRVSPRVPAPSGRPERSPAPVQPAAPSAPTPAPAPAPAPSQPPAPPPAAADANHYGAVLAAGVDAAGDPVSAGTQFPDTIDRLYIVFRAVSSEDPGIFAYFRAAAVEGFKRDADLGSLCLRPGCDGASRTAKGWVLAWKGSLAGFVPGEYRVRLQGPGDDVILSFTITPALPQAASAAEAAAATGYNVALAAFGGRIASFTSEENDGDRGARNLIDGFPMLISGLRACRPSCGWVSIERRTDTIEAHRQLFPQDVVFAFHQDREAQIHAVIIDTTSYQSFIDISHRPRQIEVWVSTTSPSDGFTRAAAAWLEARQGEHLITFPAARARYVRLRILSNYGGRAVHAGEVKILESPDASSILADVPKNIALAAVGGAVARYSSLRQHYQAGALIDGGVKGLPWVSADGYLPQELVLAFRGDREALVDHVVITPGGEGSSYAGQENWPKVVAISLSSVSPLGPFEEVGQFAVPQEARGHAFPVSRRARFVRVRILKNYGGAQTSLAELAVIEGAEAGYQSILLRASDPAASTAGPAAQADEPGMALEREANNTPAEANPLELARRVKGMIDPLGEQDHFRLALPGTAPQVLTFELLGRPYLRTSLMLSDASGQVLRRFDPAQAAGSRAEFSWLVRPGDLVAQLTEPPVSLVMIWDTSGSMGEDSVANLRRAVDAYLSQVTPSEQLNLIRFSGQAQAPDPPHVEVLLPEF
;
A
#
# COMPACT_ATOMS: atom_id res chain seq x y z
N MET A 1 -36.54 -60.78 2.59
CA MET A 1 -37.87 -61.09 3.20
C MET A 1 -37.66 -61.40 4.67
N GLY A 2 -38.40 -60.73 5.57
CA GLY A 2 -38.61 -61.16 6.96
C GLY A 2 -37.56 -60.72 8.01
N PRO A 3 -37.95 -60.55 9.30
CA PRO A 3 -37.51 -59.44 10.16
C PRO A 3 -36.91 -59.86 11.52
N CYS A 4 -36.24 -58.94 12.24
CA CYS A 4 -36.03 -58.98 13.70
C CYS A 4 -35.51 -57.60 14.17
N ARG A 5 -36.25 -56.81 14.97
CA ARG A 5 -36.56 -56.86 16.41
C ARG A 5 -35.69 -55.88 17.25
N ARG A 6 -36.39 -54.86 17.76
CA ARG A 6 -36.22 -54.02 18.96
C ARG A 6 -34.97 -54.17 19.84
N GLY A 7 -34.43 -53.03 20.25
CA GLY A 7 -33.65 -52.86 21.49
C GLY A 7 -33.42 -51.39 21.81
N LEU A 8 -34.30 -50.84 22.65
CA LEU A 8 -34.25 -49.49 23.23
C LEU A 8 -33.29 -49.52 24.44
N LEU A 9 -32.31 -48.62 24.54
CA LEU A 9 -31.64 -48.30 25.81
C LEU A 9 -31.00 -46.91 25.78
N LEU A 10 -31.44 -46.08 26.73
CA LEU A 10 -30.90 -44.78 27.09
C LEU A 10 -29.41 -44.87 27.41
N GLY A 11 -28.60 -44.01 26.79
CA GLY A 11 -27.20 -43.79 27.14
C GLY A 11 -27.00 -42.40 27.75
N THR A 12 -26.89 -42.37 29.08
CA THR A 12 -26.47 -41.23 29.90
C THR A 12 -24.98 -40.95 29.63
N VAL A 13 -24.63 -39.77 29.13
CA VAL A 13 -23.23 -39.33 29.02
C VAL A 13 -22.79 -38.76 30.36
N VAL A 14 -21.93 -39.51 31.04
CA VAL A 14 -21.20 -39.09 32.25
C VAL A 14 -20.06 -38.17 31.82
N SER A 15 -20.14 -36.89 32.19
CA SER A 15 -19.03 -35.96 32.12
C SER A 15 -17.98 -36.31 33.18
N VAL A 16 -16.83 -36.79 32.75
CA VAL A 16 -15.66 -36.97 33.62
C VAL A 16 -14.96 -35.62 33.78
N LEU A 17 -15.12 -35.04 34.97
CA LEU A 17 -14.41 -33.87 35.44
C LEU A 17 -13.02 -34.30 35.93
N ILE A 18 -11.96 -34.03 35.16
CA ILE A 18 -10.58 -34.19 35.63
C ILE A 18 -10.23 -32.94 36.46
N ILE A 19 -10.22 -33.11 37.78
CA ILE A 19 -9.67 -32.12 38.72
C ILE A 19 -8.15 -32.27 38.68
N ALA A 20 -7.46 -31.34 38.02
CA ALA A 20 -6.03 -31.17 38.16
C ALA A 20 -5.74 -30.49 39.50
N GLY A 21 -5.14 -31.22 40.43
CA GLY A 21 -4.79 -30.76 41.76
C GLY A 21 -3.70 -29.68 41.74
N CYS A 22 -3.93 -28.62 42.52
CA CYS A 22 -2.93 -27.67 42.95
C CYS A 22 -1.87 -28.38 43.81
N ASN A 23 -0.63 -28.46 43.32
CA ASN A 23 0.55 -28.71 44.16
C ASN A 23 1.46 -27.50 44.12
N SER A 24 1.39 -26.72 45.19
CA SER A 24 2.26 -25.59 45.50
C SER A 24 3.63 -26.12 45.94
N ALA A 25 4.62 -26.10 45.04
CA ALA A 25 6.03 -26.28 45.42
C ALA A 25 6.64 -24.92 45.79
N PRO A 26 7.45 -24.82 46.85
CA PRO A 26 8.11 -23.58 47.23
C PRO A 26 9.19 -23.21 46.21
N ARG A 27 9.13 -21.97 45.68
CA ARG A 27 10.19 -21.37 44.88
C ARG A 27 11.45 -21.22 45.73
N VAL A 28 12.46 -22.03 45.45
CA VAL A 28 13.85 -21.79 45.84
C VAL A 28 14.45 -20.84 44.81
N SER A 29 14.78 -19.62 45.23
CA SER A 29 15.51 -18.65 44.41
C SER A 29 16.92 -19.17 44.10
N PRO A 30 17.37 -19.19 42.83
CA PRO A 30 18.76 -19.44 42.53
C PRO A 30 19.60 -18.22 42.97
N ARG A 31 20.55 -18.45 43.88
CA ARG A 31 21.64 -17.52 44.18
C ARG A 31 22.45 -17.30 42.91
N VAL A 32 22.42 -16.06 42.43
CA VAL A 32 23.35 -15.57 41.41
C VAL A 32 24.76 -15.51 42.04
N PRO A 33 25.78 -16.17 41.46
CA PRO A 33 27.15 -15.99 41.92
C PRO A 33 27.64 -14.59 41.55
N ALA A 34 28.28 -13.92 42.51
CA ALA A 34 28.88 -12.61 42.35
C ALA A 34 29.95 -12.63 41.22
N PRO A 35 29.99 -11.61 40.34
CA PRO A 35 31.03 -11.52 39.33
C PRO A 35 32.36 -11.16 39.99
N SER A 36 33.34 -12.05 39.79
CA SER A 36 34.74 -11.90 40.14
C SER A 36 35.41 -10.78 39.34
N GLY A 37 36.05 -9.85 40.06
CA GLY A 37 37.31 -9.18 39.72
C GLY A 37 37.47 -8.60 38.31
N ARG A 38 37.23 -7.29 38.17
CA ARG A 38 37.78 -6.48 37.07
C ARG A 38 39.16 -5.96 37.51
N PRO A 39 40.21 -6.02 36.67
CA PRO A 39 41.51 -5.45 37.01
C PRO A 39 41.45 -3.91 37.00
N GLU A 40 42.00 -3.31 38.06
CA GLU A 40 42.26 -1.87 38.17
C GLU A 40 43.09 -1.38 36.98
N ARG A 41 42.53 -0.45 36.20
CA ARG A 41 43.31 0.39 35.28
C ARG A 41 43.77 1.62 36.05
N SER A 42 45.08 1.82 36.10
CA SER A 42 45.70 3.05 36.57
C SER A 42 45.14 4.29 35.85
N PRO A 43 44.94 5.41 36.54
CA PRO A 43 44.47 6.64 35.92
C PRO A 43 45.57 7.25 35.04
N ALA A 44 45.19 7.60 33.80
CA ALA A 44 46.01 8.40 32.90
C ALA A 44 46.10 9.86 33.39
N PRO A 45 47.17 10.60 33.06
CA PRO A 45 47.37 11.98 33.53
C PRO A 45 46.30 12.92 32.95
N VAL A 46 45.70 13.72 33.82
CA VAL A 46 44.78 14.80 33.46
C VAL A 46 45.59 15.90 32.74
N GLN A 47 45.32 16.09 31.45
CA GLN A 47 45.77 17.27 30.70
C GLN A 47 44.87 18.47 31.06
N PRO A 48 45.43 19.64 31.41
CA PRO A 48 44.65 20.84 31.65
C PRO A 48 43.98 21.33 30.37
N ALA A 49 42.68 21.60 30.44
CA ALA A 49 41.87 22.13 29.36
C ALA A 49 42.33 23.55 28.98
N ALA A 50 42.53 23.77 27.68
CA ALA A 50 42.73 25.11 27.12
C ALA A 50 41.42 25.93 27.21
N PRO A 51 41.48 27.24 27.51
CA PRO A 51 40.30 28.08 27.62
C PRO A 51 39.62 28.21 26.25
N SER A 52 38.34 27.82 26.20
CA SER A 52 37.48 28.00 25.04
C SER A 52 37.12 29.48 24.87
N ALA A 53 37.31 30.02 23.66
CA ALA A 53 36.85 31.35 23.31
C ALA A 53 35.32 31.43 23.38
N PRO A 54 34.74 32.58 23.82
CA PRO A 54 33.30 32.73 23.95
C PRO A 54 32.62 32.68 22.58
N THR A 55 31.65 31.78 22.44
CA THR A 55 30.74 31.70 21.30
C THR A 55 29.85 32.95 21.27
N PRO A 56 29.66 33.63 20.12
CA PRO A 56 28.74 34.75 20.00
C PRO A 56 27.32 34.32 20.35
N ALA A 57 26.63 35.11 21.17
CA ALA A 57 25.22 34.90 21.48
C ALA A 57 24.39 34.94 20.18
N PRO A 58 23.48 33.97 19.95
CA PRO A 58 22.59 34.01 18.81
C PRO A 58 21.68 35.24 18.89
N ALA A 59 21.49 35.91 17.76
CA ALA A 59 20.58 37.05 17.64
C ALA A 59 19.16 36.63 18.06
N PRO A 60 18.42 37.50 18.79
CA PRO A 60 17.06 37.20 19.21
C PRO A 60 16.16 36.95 18.00
N ALA A 61 15.44 35.84 18.01
CA ALA A 61 14.44 35.53 17.00
C ALA A 61 13.38 36.64 16.95
N PRO A 62 12.94 37.07 15.75
CA PRO A 62 11.89 38.08 15.63
C PRO A 62 10.62 37.57 16.29
N ALA A 63 9.99 38.44 17.10
CA ALA A 63 8.71 38.15 17.72
C ALA A 63 7.67 37.84 16.63
N PRO A 64 6.83 36.80 16.80
CA PRO A 64 5.80 36.48 15.83
C PRO A 64 4.87 37.69 15.67
N SER A 65 4.74 38.19 14.45
CA SER A 65 3.81 39.25 14.08
C SER A 65 2.39 38.80 14.43
N GLN A 66 1.70 39.54 15.31
CA GLN A 66 0.28 39.34 15.57
C GLN A 66 -0.48 39.44 14.23
N PRO A 67 -1.35 38.46 13.92
CA PRO A 67 -2.23 38.57 12.76
C PRO A 67 -3.06 39.85 12.84
N PRO A 68 -3.32 40.54 11.72
CA PRO A 68 -4.18 41.71 11.70
C PRO A 68 -5.55 41.35 12.28
N ALA A 69 -6.09 42.24 13.12
CA ALA A 69 -7.43 42.08 13.68
C ALA A 69 -8.43 41.91 12.54
N PRO A 70 -9.27 40.85 12.55
CA PRO A 70 -10.24 40.64 11.49
C PRO A 70 -11.20 41.84 11.40
N PRO A 71 -11.62 42.23 10.19
CA PRO A 71 -12.63 43.26 10.03
C PRO A 71 -13.90 42.87 10.81
N PRO A 72 -14.59 43.84 11.45
CA PRO A 72 -15.82 43.56 12.18
C PRO A 72 -16.80 42.87 11.23
N ALA A 73 -17.25 41.67 11.61
CA ALA A 73 -18.26 40.93 10.86
C ALA A 73 -19.46 41.86 10.63
N ALA A 74 -19.87 42.02 9.36
CA ALA A 74 -21.09 42.73 9.03
C ALA A 74 -22.24 42.10 9.82
N ALA A 75 -22.78 42.84 10.78
CA ALA A 75 -23.96 42.44 11.53
C ALA A 75 -25.15 42.54 10.59
N ASP A 76 -25.32 41.54 9.72
CA ASP A 76 -26.60 41.36 9.05
C ASP A 76 -27.66 41.21 10.14
N ALA A 77 -28.66 42.09 10.07
CA ALA A 77 -29.73 42.20 11.04
C ALA A 77 -30.62 40.95 11.00
N ASN A 78 -30.16 39.84 11.54
CA ASN A 78 -31.01 38.69 11.80
C ASN A 78 -31.88 38.99 13.03
N HIS A 79 -33.16 38.63 12.98
CA HIS A 79 -34.13 38.92 14.05
C HIS A 79 -33.83 38.22 15.37
N TYR A 80 -32.91 37.23 15.38
CA TYR A 80 -32.45 36.55 16.58
C TYR A 80 -31.25 37.24 17.26
N GLY A 81 -30.60 38.21 16.60
CA GLY A 81 -29.31 38.77 17.05
C GLY A 81 -28.26 37.68 17.28
N ALA A 82 -28.28 36.60 16.48
CA ALA A 82 -27.43 35.44 16.62
C ALA A 82 -26.05 35.68 16.00
N VAL A 83 -24.98 35.35 16.73
CA VAL A 83 -23.59 35.43 16.27
C VAL A 83 -22.83 34.16 16.60
N LEU A 84 -21.89 33.78 15.74
CA LEU A 84 -20.98 32.66 15.96
C LEU A 84 -19.73 33.11 16.72
N ALA A 85 -19.25 32.30 17.65
CA ALA A 85 -18.08 32.60 18.46
C ALA A 85 -17.30 31.33 18.85
N ALA A 86 -15.98 31.47 19.05
CA ALA A 86 -15.12 30.38 19.53
C ALA A 86 -15.24 30.15 21.05
N GLY A 87 -15.77 31.14 21.78
CA GLY A 87 -15.98 31.07 23.22
C GLY A 87 -17.08 31.99 23.68
N VAL A 88 -17.41 31.89 24.98
CA VAL A 88 -18.27 32.82 25.70
C VAL A 88 -17.64 33.16 27.04
N ASP A 89 -17.75 34.41 27.46
CA ASP A 89 -17.28 34.82 28.79
C ASP A 89 -18.30 34.49 29.89
N ALA A 90 -17.96 34.84 31.13
CA ALA A 90 -18.84 34.57 32.29
C ALA A 90 -20.19 35.31 32.22
N ALA A 91 -20.29 36.41 31.46
CA ALA A 91 -21.54 37.15 31.26
C ALA A 91 -22.38 36.59 30.11
N GLY A 92 -21.83 35.65 29.33
CA GLY A 92 -22.45 35.12 28.12
C GLY A 92 -22.15 35.94 26.86
N ASP A 93 -21.22 36.89 26.91
CA ASP A 93 -20.80 37.62 25.72
C ASP A 93 -19.90 36.73 24.84
N PRO A 94 -20.00 36.86 23.50
CA PRO A 94 -19.18 36.08 22.59
C PRO A 94 -17.72 36.52 22.67
N VAL A 95 -16.82 35.55 22.79
CA VAL A 95 -15.36 35.72 22.72
C VAL A 95 -14.87 35.21 21.37
N SER A 96 -14.08 36.01 20.67
CA SER A 96 -13.62 35.72 19.30
C SER A 96 -14.79 35.44 18.35
N ALA A 97 -15.75 36.37 18.31
CA ALA A 97 -16.87 36.30 17.37
C ALA A 97 -16.38 36.43 15.91
N GLY A 98 -16.92 35.62 15.01
CA GLY A 98 -16.50 35.62 13.62
C GLY A 98 -17.19 34.56 12.77
N THR A 99 -16.73 34.40 11.53
CA THR A 99 -17.19 33.37 10.59
C THR A 99 -16.05 32.43 10.16
N GLN A 100 -14.86 32.62 10.72
CA GLN A 100 -13.71 31.77 10.47
C GLN A 100 -13.17 31.32 11.81
N PHE A 101 -12.99 30.01 11.97
CA PHE A 101 -12.49 29.43 13.21
C PHE A 101 -11.43 28.38 12.92
N PRO A 102 -10.43 28.23 13.79
CA PRO A 102 -9.45 27.16 13.62
C PRO A 102 -10.09 25.80 13.91
N ASP A 103 -9.59 24.79 13.23
CA ASP A 103 -10.02 23.40 13.33
C ASP A 103 -9.74 22.75 14.69
N THR A 104 -8.96 23.43 15.53
CA THR A 104 -8.60 23.08 16.91
C THR A 104 -9.61 23.52 17.96
N ILE A 105 -10.63 24.32 17.61
CA ILE A 105 -11.69 24.64 18.59
C ILE A 105 -12.44 23.35 18.97
N ASP A 106 -12.71 23.18 20.26
CA ASP A 106 -13.48 22.05 20.76
C ASP A 106 -14.99 22.30 20.64
N ARG A 107 -15.39 23.58 20.67
CA ARG A 107 -16.78 24.04 20.68
C ARG A 107 -16.93 25.28 19.82
N LEU A 108 -18.05 25.34 19.12
CA LEU A 108 -18.56 26.52 18.45
C LEU A 108 -19.81 26.99 19.20
N TYR A 109 -19.89 28.28 19.48
CA TYR A 109 -21.00 28.88 20.21
C TYR A 109 -21.87 29.71 19.26
N ILE A 110 -23.19 29.56 19.38
CA ILE A 110 -24.18 30.48 18.82
C ILE A 110 -24.73 31.32 19.98
N VAL A 111 -24.44 32.61 19.98
CA VAL A 111 -24.86 33.55 21.03
C VAL A 111 -26.05 34.38 20.53
N PHE A 112 -27.19 34.27 21.21
CA PHE A 112 -28.44 34.92 20.86
C PHE A 112 -28.66 36.14 21.76
N ARG A 113 -28.63 37.34 21.17
CA ARG A 113 -28.77 38.61 21.93
C ARG A 113 -30.19 39.18 21.97
N ALA A 114 -31.04 38.84 20.99
CA ALA A 114 -32.39 39.42 20.86
C ALA A 114 -33.51 38.51 21.38
N VAL A 115 -33.17 37.32 21.91
CA VAL A 115 -34.14 36.33 22.35
C VAL A 115 -34.37 36.46 23.85
N SER A 116 -35.46 37.14 24.25
CA SER A 116 -35.84 37.34 25.65
C SER A 116 -36.80 36.28 26.22
N SER A 117 -37.42 35.46 25.36
CA SER A 117 -38.34 34.39 25.77
C SER A 117 -37.68 33.37 26.69
N GLU A 118 -38.43 32.88 27.68
CA GLU A 118 -38.01 31.77 28.55
C GLU A 118 -37.97 30.42 27.82
N ASP A 119 -38.75 30.30 26.74
CA ASP A 119 -38.70 29.19 25.80
C ASP A 119 -38.63 29.77 24.38
N PRO A 120 -37.42 29.90 23.80
CA PRO A 120 -37.22 30.42 22.45
C PRO A 120 -37.89 29.59 21.37
N GLY A 121 -38.04 28.29 21.60
CA GLY A 121 -38.53 27.38 20.58
C GLY A 121 -37.58 27.14 19.40
N ILE A 122 -36.32 27.60 19.43
CA ILE A 122 -35.41 27.63 18.27
C ILE A 122 -34.65 26.30 18.13
N PHE A 123 -34.51 25.83 16.89
CA PHE A 123 -33.67 24.69 16.50
C PHE A 123 -32.53 25.16 15.59
N ALA A 124 -31.31 24.69 15.85
CA ALA A 124 -30.15 24.92 15.02
C ALA A 124 -29.79 23.63 14.28
N TYR A 125 -29.89 23.61 12.95
CA TYR A 125 -29.53 22.47 12.11
C TYR A 125 -28.19 22.72 11.43
N PHE A 126 -27.20 21.89 11.71
CA PHE A 126 -25.85 22.03 11.18
C PHE A 126 -25.68 21.21 9.90
N ARG A 127 -25.08 21.82 8.87
CA ARG A 127 -24.84 21.17 7.59
C ARG A 127 -23.43 21.38 7.08
N ALA A 128 -22.88 20.35 6.46
CA ALA A 128 -21.61 20.38 5.77
C ALA A 128 -21.80 20.97 4.36
N ALA A 129 -21.62 22.28 4.17
CA ALA A 129 -21.76 22.90 2.85
C ALA A 129 -20.64 22.45 1.89
N ALA A 130 -19.40 22.42 2.38
CA ALA A 130 -18.24 21.86 1.69
C ALA A 130 -17.20 21.43 2.74
N VAL A 131 -17.52 20.38 3.50
CA VAL A 131 -16.66 19.85 4.57
C VAL A 131 -16.00 18.58 4.10
N GLU A 132 -14.71 18.48 4.35
CA GLU A 132 -13.93 17.30 4.00
C GLU A 132 -14.53 16.01 4.61
N GLY A 133 -14.60 14.94 3.82
CA GLY A 133 -15.10 13.64 4.27
C GLY A 133 -16.63 13.53 4.38
N PHE A 134 -17.36 14.63 4.20
CA PHE A 134 -18.82 14.65 4.20
C PHE A 134 -19.37 14.84 2.79
N LYS A 135 -20.57 14.29 2.54
CA LYS A 135 -21.34 14.64 1.34
C LYS A 135 -21.71 16.12 1.39
N ARG A 136 -21.76 16.77 0.23
CA ARG A 136 -22.25 18.16 0.12
C ARG A 136 -23.64 18.28 0.72
N ASP A 137 -23.83 19.29 1.56
CA ASP A 137 -25.04 19.58 2.34
C ASP A 137 -25.50 18.45 3.29
N ALA A 138 -24.59 17.55 3.69
CA ALA A 138 -24.89 16.51 4.67
C ALA A 138 -25.37 17.11 6.00
N ASP A 139 -26.39 16.49 6.59
CA ASP A 139 -26.88 16.83 7.92
C ASP A 139 -25.90 16.32 8.97
N LEU A 140 -25.42 17.23 9.83
CA LEU A 140 -24.47 16.94 10.90
C LEU A 140 -25.16 16.83 12.26
N GLY A 141 -26.48 17.03 12.29
CA GLY A 141 -27.30 17.01 13.49
C GLY A 141 -27.91 18.37 13.81
N SER A 142 -28.73 18.37 14.85
CA SER A 142 -29.43 19.55 15.32
C SER A 142 -29.32 19.72 16.83
N LEU A 143 -29.43 20.95 17.28
CA LEU A 143 -29.50 21.33 18.69
C LEU A 143 -30.76 22.17 18.92
N CYS A 144 -31.37 22.03 20.08
CA CYS A 144 -32.50 22.86 20.48
C CYS A 144 -32.07 23.92 21.49
N LEU A 145 -32.66 25.11 21.38
CA LEU A 145 -32.46 26.23 22.29
C LEU A 145 -33.68 26.36 23.20
N ARG A 146 -33.78 25.49 24.20
CA ARG A 146 -34.82 25.50 25.24
C ARG A 146 -34.23 25.05 26.58
N PRO A 147 -34.87 25.36 27.72
CA PRO A 147 -34.46 24.80 29.01
C PRO A 147 -34.37 23.26 28.93
N GLY A 148 -33.24 22.69 29.36
CA GLY A 148 -33.00 21.25 29.40
C GLY A 148 -32.43 20.62 28.12
N CYS A 149 -32.29 21.38 27.02
CA CYS A 149 -31.56 20.91 25.84
C CYS A 149 -30.05 20.83 26.09
N ASP A 150 -29.39 19.78 25.59
CA ASP A 150 -27.94 19.66 25.70
C ASP A 150 -27.23 20.80 24.93
N GLY A 151 -26.19 21.37 25.54
CA GLY A 151 -25.45 22.51 25.01
C GLY A 151 -26.17 23.87 25.08
N ALA A 152 -27.46 23.94 25.47
CA ALA A 152 -28.17 25.20 25.64
C ALA A 152 -28.00 25.75 27.06
N SER A 153 -27.69 27.04 27.17
CA SER A 153 -27.59 27.72 28.46
C SER A 153 -28.16 29.13 28.40
N ARG A 154 -28.90 29.52 29.45
CA ARG A 154 -29.41 30.88 29.63
C ARG A 154 -28.34 31.70 30.36
N THR A 155 -28.10 32.91 29.88
CA THR A 155 -27.14 33.86 30.44
C THR A 155 -27.88 35.14 30.85
N ALA A 156 -27.19 36.07 31.50
CA ALA A 156 -27.79 37.36 31.87
C ALA A 156 -28.21 38.20 30.64
N LYS A 157 -27.60 37.93 29.47
CA LYS A 157 -27.76 38.72 28.24
C LYS A 157 -28.54 38.01 27.13
N GLY A 158 -29.01 36.79 27.37
CA GLY A 158 -29.75 36.01 26.38
C GLY A 158 -29.43 34.53 26.48
N TRP A 159 -29.33 33.87 25.33
CA TRP A 159 -29.13 32.43 25.24
C TRP A 159 -27.83 32.08 24.51
N VAL A 160 -27.21 30.97 24.91
CA VAL A 160 -26.01 30.42 24.26
C VAL A 160 -26.26 28.97 23.91
N LEU A 161 -25.90 28.59 22.69
CA LEU A 161 -25.91 27.21 22.22
C LEU A 161 -24.49 26.77 21.90
N ALA A 162 -24.01 25.73 22.57
CA ALA A 162 -22.69 25.16 22.34
C ALA A 162 -22.80 23.92 21.45
N TRP A 163 -22.27 23.99 20.23
CA TRP A 163 -22.07 22.84 19.37
C TRP A 163 -20.67 22.29 19.59
N LYS A 164 -20.57 21.03 20.00
CA LYS A 164 -19.28 20.35 20.22
C LYS A 164 -18.80 19.76 18.90
N GLY A 165 -17.54 20.02 18.55
CA GLY A 165 -16.88 19.31 17.47
C GLY A 165 -16.70 17.83 17.80
N SER A 166 -16.19 17.08 16.82
CA SER A 166 -15.75 15.70 17.03
C SER A 166 -14.66 15.61 18.11
N LEU A 167 -14.16 14.41 18.42
CA LEU A 167 -13.07 14.21 19.38
C LEU A 167 -11.88 15.17 19.18
N ALA A 168 -11.65 15.56 17.93
CA ALA A 168 -10.54 16.36 17.42
C ALA A 168 -10.88 17.82 17.07
N GLY A 169 -12.01 18.35 17.54
CA GLY A 169 -12.55 19.61 17.05
C GLY A 169 -13.32 19.43 15.74
N PHE A 170 -13.37 20.48 14.91
CA PHE A 170 -14.15 20.49 13.68
C PHE A 170 -13.30 20.16 12.46
N VAL A 171 -13.85 19.40 11.52
CA VAL A 171 -13.18 19.06 10.26
C VAL A 171 -13.05 20.33 9.39
N PRO A 172 -11.94 20.56 8.67
CA PRO A 172 -11.83 21.71 7.79
C PRO A 172 -12.91 21.76 6.70
N GLY A 173 -13.39 22.98 6.41
CA GLY A 173 -14.35 23.22 5.34
C GLY A 173 -15.42 24.25 5.65
N GLU A 174 -16.41 24.34 4.77
CA GLU A 174 -17.53 25.30 4.87
C GLU A 174 -18.76 24.66 5.50
N TYR A 175 -19.33 25.36 6.47
CA TYR A 175 -20.49 24.94 7.24
C TYR A 175 -21.62 25.94 7.13
N ARG A 176 -22.84 25.45 7.33
CA ARG A 176 -24.04 26.27 7.50
C ARG A 176 -24.80 25.81 8.74
N VAL A 177 -25.35 26.75 9.48
CA VAL A 177 -26.35 26.47 10.51
C VAL A 177 -27.65 27.20 10.17
N ARG A 178 -28.73 26.43 10.01
CA ARG A 178 -30.08 26.96 9.83
C ARG A 178 -30.75 27.05 11.19
N LEU A 179 -31.09 28.25 11.61
CA LEU A 179 -31.87 28.53 12.81
C LEU A 179 -33.34 28.60 12.42
N GLN A 180 -34.14 27.68 12.95
CA GLN A 180 -35.59 27.59 12.72
C GLN A 180 -36.34 27.88 14.02
N GLY A 181 -37.32 28.78 13.99
CA GLY A 181 -38.07 29.19 15.17
C GLY A 181 -39.38 29.92 14.84
N PRO A 182 -39.91 30.75 15.74
CA PRO A 182 -41.18 31.48 15.54
C PRO A 182 -41.19 32.55 14.44
N GLY A 183 -40.07 32.77 13.75
CA GLY A 183 -39.92 33.75 12.67
C GLY A 183 -39.33 33.10 11.44
N ASP A 184 -38.85 33.91 10.49
CA ASP A 184 -38.17 33.40 9.31
C ASP A 184 -36.90 32.63 9.69
N ASP A 185 -36.46 31.72 8.82
CA ASP A 185 -35.23 30.98 9.07
C ASP A 185 -34.01 31.88 8.87
N VAL A 186 -33.02 31.73 9.76
CA VAL A 186 -31.73 32.42 9.65
C VAL A 186 -30.67 31.41 9.27
N ILE A 187 -29.86 31.70 8.26
CA ILE A 187 -28.72 30.87 7.89
C ILE A 187 -27.44 31.61 8.28
N LEU A 188 -26.65 31.01 9.18
CA LEU A 188 -25.30 31.48 9.48
C LEU A 188 -24.31 30.57 8.75
N SER A 189 -23.38 31.15 7.99
CA SER A 189 -22.30 30.42 7.32
C SER A 189 -20.97 30.68 8.02
N PHE A 190 -20.12 29.66 8.11
CA PHE A 190 -18.79 29.79 8.66
C PHE A 190 -17.83 28.77 8.05
N THR A 191 -16.55 29.02 8.20
CA THR A 191 -15.47 28.18 7.71
C THR A 191 -14.61 27.73 8.86
N ILE A 192 -14.25 26.44 8.86
CA ILE A 192 -13.24 25.87 9.73
C ILE A 192 -11.94 25.75 8.94
N THR A 193 -10.87 26.39 9.44
CA THR A 193 -9.56 26.42 8.77
C THR A 193 -8.55 25.53 9.51
N PRO A 194 -7.76 24.73 8.79
CA PRO A 194 -6.75 23.87 9.44
C PRO A 194 -5.68 24.74 10.10
N ALA A 195 -5.35 24.45 11.37
CA ALA A 195 -4.32 25.15 12.11
C ALA A 195 -2.90 24.71 11.73
N LEU A 196 -2.77 23.53 11.09
CA LEU A 196 -1.51 22.95 10.63
C LEU A 196 -1.44 22.96 9.10
N PRO A 197 -0.23 23.03 8.51
CA PRO A 197 -0.09 22.87 7.07
C PRO A 197 -0.57 21.47 6.67
N GLN A 198 -1.18 21.39 5.50
CA GLN A 198 -1.63 20.13 4.94
C GLN A 198 -0.42 19.25 4.55
N ALA A 199 -0.51 17.94 4.81
CA ALA A 199 0.43 16.97 4.29
C ALA A 199 0.30 16.86 2.76
N ALA A 200 1.43 16.65 2.10
CA ALA A 200 1.48 16.49 0.66
C ALA A 200 0.73 15.21 0.19
N SER A 201 0.29 15.25 -1.06
CA SER A 201 -0.56 14.25 -1.69
C SER A 201 0.11 12.86 -1.81
N ALA A 202 -0.68 11.83 -2.14
CA ALA A 202 -0.14 10.50 -2.43
C ALA A 202 0.81 10.49 -3.65
N ALA A 203 0.57 11.36 -4.65
CA ALA A 203 1.46 11.50 -5.80
C ALA A 203 2.83 12.08 -5.39
N GLU A 204 2.83 13.08 -4.51
CA GLU A 204 4.07 13.64 -3.95
C GLU A 204 4.77 12.62 -3.03
N ALA A 205 4.02 11.85 -2.24
CA ALA A 205 4.56 10.74 -1.45
C ALA A 205 5.21 9.67 -2.34
N ALA A 206 4.59 9.33 -3.49
CA ALA A 206 5.16 8.43 -4.49
C ALA A 206 6.49 8.95 -5.04
N ALA A 207 6.59 10.27 -5.27
CA ALA A 207 7.79 10.93 -5.80
C ALA A 207 8.89 11.20 -4.75
N ALA A 208 8.59 11.12 -3.46
CA ALA A 208 9.56 11.36 -2.39
C ALA A 208 10.70 10.33 -2.43
N THR A 209 11.93 10.83 -2.33
CA THR A 209 13.14 10.01 -2.50
C THR A 209 13.73 9.56 -1.17
N GLY A 210 14.60 8.54 -1.19
CA GLY A 210 15.30 8.05 0.00
C GLY A 210 14.99 6.60 0.36
N TYR A 211 15.80 6.04 1.25
CA TYR A 211 15.55 4.72 1.83
C TYR A 211 14.57 4.83 3.00
N ASN A 212 13.65 3.86 3.12
CA ASN A 212 12.84 3.72 4.33
C ASN A 212 13.67 3.07 5.45
N VAL A 213 14.29 3.89 6.31
CA VAL A 213 15.15 3.40 7.41
C VAL A 213 14.38 2.84 8.60
N ALA A 214 13.06 3.03 8.63
CA ALA A 214 12.20 2.46 9.67
C ALA A 214 11.79 1.01 9.39
N LEU A 215 11.95 0.54 8.15
CA LEU A 215 11.43 -0.75 7.70
C LEU A 215 12.03 -1.91 8.49
N ALA A 216 11.19 -2.79 9.03
CA ALA A 216 11.60 -3.94 9.84
C ALA A 216 12.50 -4.91 9.07
N ALA A 217 12.27 -5.06 7.75
CA ALA A 217 13.12 -5.84 6.86
C ALA A 217 14.59 -5.37 6.83
N PHE A 218 14.86 -4.11 7.18
CA PHE A 218 16.21 -3.56 7.29
C PHE A 218 16.66 -3.41 8.76
N GLY A 219 15.96 -4.03 9.70
CA GLY A 219 16.28 -3.98 11.13
C GLY A 219 15.75 -2.75 11.86
N GLY A 220 14.85 -1.98 11.25
CA GLY A 220 14.05 -1.01 11.98
C GLY A 220 13.13 -1.70 13.01
N ARG A 221 12.74 -0.97 14.05
CA ARG A 221 11.89 -1.50 15.13
C ARG A 221 11.00 -0.43 15.75
N ILE A 222 9.90 -0.85 16.36
CA ILE A 222 9.14 0.02 17.27
C ILE A 222 9.83 0.00 18.63
N ALA A 223 10.27 1.16 19.09
CA ALA A 223 10.95 1.32 20.37
C ALA A 223 9.97 1.52 21.53
N SER A 224 8.85 2.22 21.30
CA SER A 224 7.76 2.39 22.25
C SER A 224 6.50 2.88 21.55
N PHE A 225 5.35 2.72 22.19
CA PHE A 225 4.07 3.27 21.74
C PHE A 225 3.16 3.57 22.94
N THR A 226 2.20 4.48 22.78
CA THR A 226 1.23 4.81 23.85
C THR A 226 0.23 3.68 24.06
N SER A 227 -0.33 3.13 22.98
CA SER A 227 -1.28 2.02 23.05
C SER A 227 -1.36 1.25 21.73
N GLU A 228 -1.83 0.01 21.80
CA GLU A 228 -2.25 -0.81 20.66
C GLU A 228 -3.41 -1.72 21.07
N GLU A 229 -4.24 -2.15 20.12
CA GLU A 229 -5.38 -3.03 20.38
C GLU A 229 -4.93 -4.46 20.70
N ASN A 230 -3.96 -4.99 19.94
CA ASN A 230 -3.33 -6.28 20.19
C ASN A 230 -1.89 -6.31 19.66
N ASP A 231 -1.09 -7.24 20.17
CA ASP A 231 0.31 -7.46 19.76
C ASP A 231 0.41 -8.40 18.55
N GLY A 232 -0.67 -8.61 17.80
CA GLY A 232 -0.81 -9.59 16.72
C GLY A 232 -0.90 -8.93 15.35
N ASP A 233 -2.08 -9.02 14.77
CA ASP A 233 -2.41 -8.50 13.44
C ASP A 233 -2.64 -6.98 13.43
N ARG A 234 -2.77 -6.35 14.62
CA ARG A 234 -3.03 -4.89 14.79
C ARG A 234 -1.99 -4.16 15.64
N GLY A 235 -0.81 -4.75 15.82
CA GLY A 235 0.26 -4.20 16.66
C GLY A 235 1.05 -3.08 15.98
N ALA A 236 1.70 -2.24 16.77
CA ALA A 236 2.48 -1.10 16.27
C ALA A 236 3.61 -1.53 15.32
N ARG A 237 4.15 -2.75 15.48
CA ARG A 237 5.17 -3.31 14.57
C ARG A 237 4.70 -3.40 13.12
N ASN A 238 3.40 -3.45 12.89
CA ASN A 238 2.81 -3.53 11.57
C ASN A 238 2.83 -2.19 10.84
N LEU A 239 3.23 -1.09 11.50
CA LEU A 239 3.48 0.19 10.84
C LEU A 239 4.80 0.22 10.06
N ILE A 240 5.64 -0.80 10.18
CA ILE A 240 6.95 -0.84 9.50
C ILE A 240 7.23 -2.23 8.93
N ASP A 241 6.19 -3.02 8.70
CA ASP A 241 6.34 -4.39 8.22
C ASP A 241 6.51 -4.46 6.70
N GLY A 242 6.28 -3.34 5.99
CA GLY A 242 6.43 -3.22 4.54
C GLY A 242 5.29 -3.83 3.73
N PHE A 243 4.26 -4.35 4.40
CA PHE A 243 3.09 -4.91 3.73
C PHE A 243 2.02 -3.83 3.62
N PRO A 244 1.62 -3.43 2.39
CA PRO A 244 0.38 -2.69 2.26
C PRO A 244 -0.75 -3.57 2.79
N MET A 245 -1.80 -2.95 3.34
CA MET A 245 -2.94 -3.72 3.80
C MET A 245 -3.54 -4.50 2.60
N LEU A 246 -3.60 -5.83 2.73
CA LEU A 246 -4.23 -6.72 1.77
C LEU A 246 -5.48 -7.33 2.41
N ILE A 247 -6.65 -7.09 1.80
CA ILE A 247 -7.89 -7.73 2.22
C ILE A 247 -7.99 -9.08 1.50
N SER A 248 -7.71 -10.17 2.21
CA SER A 248 -7.93 -11.51 1.71
C SER A 248 -9.28 -12.04 2.23
N GLY A 249 -10.33 -11.87 1.43
CA GLY A 249 -11.70 -12.22 1.80
C GLY A 249 -12.31 -11.30 2.87
N LEU A 250 -13.54 -11.59 3.31
CA LEU A 250 -14.38 -10.62 4.01
C LEU A 250 -13.96 -10.26 5.45
N ARG A 251 -13.03 -11.01 6.07
CA ARG A 251 -12.70 -10.83 7.50
C ARG A 251 -11.24 -11.04 7.89
N ALA A 252 -10.33 -11.23 6.93
CA ALA A 252 -8.93 -11.45 7.23
C ALA A 252 -8.05 -10.45 6.47
N CYS A 253 -7.42 -9.56 7.21
CA CYS A 253 -6.26 -8.81 6.75
C CYS A 253 -5.01 -9.65 7.06
N ARG A 254 -4.36 -10.15 6.01
CA ARG A 254 -3.14 -10.93 6.11
C ARG A 254 -2.19 -10.50 4.99
N PRO A 255 -0.88 -10.40 5.26
CA PRO A 255 -0.22 -10.69 6.53
C PRO A 255 -0.37 -9.60 7.60
N SER A 256 -0.82 -8.39 7.21
CA SER A 256 -0.88 -7.21 8.09
C SER A 256 -2.24 -6.50 8.04
N CYS A 257 -2.72 -6.02 9.19
CA CYS A 257 -3.88 -5.14 9.29
C CYS A 257 -3.50 -3.67 9.58
N GLY A 258 -2.20 -3.36 9.61
CA GLY A 258 -1.67 -2.11 10.14
C GLY A 258 -1.71 -2.08 11.67
N TRP A 259 -1.74 -0.88 12.24
CA TRP A 259 -1.85 -0.62 13.67
C TRP A 259 -3.19 0.00 14.05
N VAL A 260 -3.67 -0.39 15.22
CA VAL A 260 -4.86 0.17 15.86
C VAL A 260 -4.52 0.56 17.29
N SER A 261 -4.75 1.82 17.68
CA SER A 261 -4.65 2.23 19.09
C SER A 261 -5.74 1.55 19.93
N ILE A 262 -5.59 1.47 21.25
CA ILE A 262 -6.60 0.82 22.10
C ILE A 262 -8.00 1.46 21.93
N GLU A 263 -8.99 0.64 21.57
CA GLU A 263 -10.40 1.02 21.57
C GLU A 263 -11.04 0.60 22.90
N ARG A 264 -11.42 1.58 23.74
CA ARG A 264 -12.17 1.30 24.97
C ARG A 264 -13.66 1.52 24.71
N ARG A 265 -14.35 0.47 24.27
CA ARG A 265 -15.76 0.55 23.83
C ARG A 265 -16.73 1.10 24.89
N THR A 266 -16.42 0.91 26.17
CA THR A 266 -17.21 1.39 27.31
C THR A 266 -16.95 2.85 27.67
N ASP A 267 -15.90 3.45 27.14
CA ASP A 267 -15.48 4.78 27.53
C ASP A 267 -16.36 5.84 26.85
N THR A 268 -16.59 6.94 27.56
CA THR A 268 -17.19 8.13 26.97
C THR A 268 -16.25 8.74 25.93
N ILE A 269 -16.80 9.54 25.03
CA ILE A 269 -16.03 10.33 24.07
C ILE A 269 -14.98 11.18 24.81
N GLU A 270 -15.35 11.79 25.93
CA GLU A 270 -14.44 12.58 26.77
C GLU A 270 -13.28 11.76 27.34
N ALA A 271 -13.53 10.53 27.80
CA ALA A 271 -12.48 9.64 28.28
C ALA A 271 -11.54 9.24 27.13
N HIS A 272 -12.07 9.02 25.92
CA HIS A 272 -11.25 8.76 24.75
C HIS A 272 -10.37 9.95 24.34
N ARG A 273 -10.87 11.20 24.47
CA ARG A 273 -10.04 12.41 24.23
C ARG A 273 -8.79 12.43 25.10
N GLN A 274 -8.87 11.91 26.32
CA GLN A 274 -7.74 11.86 27.25
C GLN A 274 -6.67 10.83 26.84
N LEU A 275 -6.97 9.93 25.88
CA LEU A 275 -5.98 9.04 25.30
C LEU A 275 -5.11 9.73 24.25
N PHE A 276 -5.50 10.91 23.76
CA PHE A 276 -4.65 11.69 22.89
C PHE A 276 -3.67 12.54 23.71
N PRO A 277 -2.42 12.69 23.23
CA PRO A 277 -1.92 12.18 21.95
C PRO A 277 -1.48 10.70 21.99
N GLN A 278 -1.53 10.05 20.83
CA GLN A 278 -0.95 8.72 20.62
C GLN A 278 0.46 8.87 20.05
N ASP A 279 1.47 8.39 20.79
CA ASP A 279 2.86 8.40 20.35
C ASP A 279 3.25 7.00 19.84
N VAL A 280 3.96 6.94 18.72
CA VAL A 280 4.70 5.74 18.27
C VAL A 280 6.14 6.15 17.99
N VAL A 281 7.09 5.46 18.60
CA VAL A 281 8.53 5.73 18.46
C VAL A 281 9.18 4.62 17.65
N PHE A 282 9.79 5.01 16.54
CA PHE A 282 10.55 4.16 15.64
C PHE A 282 12.03 4.29 15.96
N ALA A 283 12.76 3.18 15.94
CA ALA A 283 14.21 3.14 16.00
C ALA A 283 14.76 2.51 14.72
N PHE A 284 15.90 3.03 14.26
CA PHE A 284 16.56 2.57 13.05
C PHE A 284 17.44 1.33 13.30
N HIS A 285 17.96 0.76 12.21
CA HIS A 285 18.88 -0.37 12.25
C HIS A 285 19.98 -0.19 13.30
N GLN A 286 19.99 -1.05 14.31
CA GLN A 286 20.98 -1.03 15.42
C GLN A 286 21.12 0.34 16.11
N ASP A 287 20.04 1.13 16.18
CA ASP A 287 20.05 2.48 16.74
C ASP A 287 21.07 3.44 16.07
N ARG A 288 21.40 3.18 14.80
CA ARG A 288 22.28 4.06 14.01
C ARG A 288 21.61 5.40 13.74
N GLU A 289 22.43 6.44 13.71
CA GLU A 289 21.98 7.79 13.39
C GLU A 289 21.90 7.96 11.87
N ALA A 290 20.72 8.34 11.37
CA ALA A 290 20.47 8.70 9.98
C ALA A 290 20.14 10.19 9.85
N GLN A 291 20.40 10.77 8.68
CA GLN A 291 19.88 12.08 8.32
C GLN A 291 18.59 11.88 7.52
N ILE A 292 17.46 12.29 8.07
CA ILE A 292 16.12 12.08 7.50
C ILE A 292 15.47 13.41 7.12
N HIS A 293 14.52 13.40 6.19
CA HIS A 293 13.89 14.64 5.70
C HIS A 293 12.38 14.53 5.48
N ALA A 294 11.83 13.32 5.56
CA ALA A 294 10.42 13.09 5.35
C ALA A 294 9.90 11.88 6.14
N VAL A 295 8.62 11.95 6.49
CA VAL A 295 7.82 10.84 6.99
C VAL A 295 6.61 10.68 6.06
N ILE A 296 6.33 9.45 5.65
CA ILE A 296 5.10 9.09 4.95
C ILE A 296 4.28 8.25 5.92
N ILE A 297 2.99 8.59 6.07
CA ILE A 297 2.01 7.77 6.76
C ILE A 297 0.97 7.29 5.75
N ASP A 298 0.78 5.97 5.66
CA ASP A 298 -0.33 5.37 4.93
C ASP A 298 -1.51 5.21 5.90
N THR A 299 -2.62 5.90 5.62
CA THR A 299 -3.84 5.79 6.43
C THR A 299 -4.70 4.58 6.06
N THR A 300 -4.26 3.76 5.10
CA THR A 300 -4.95 2.57 4.59
C THR A 300 -4.75 1.38 5.55
N SER A 301 -5.72 1.15 6.41
CA SER A 301 -5.81 0.01 7.34
C SER A 301 -7.16 -0.70 7.21
N TYR A 302 -7.25 -1.94 7.71
CA TYR A 302 -8.45 -2.78 7.57
C TYR A 302 -9.75 -2.07 7.98
N GLN A 303 -9.76 -1.40 9.13
CA GLN A 303 -10.96 -0.72 9.63
C GLN A 303 -11.19 0.63 8.95
N SER A 304 -10.14 1.30 8.49
CA SER A 304 -10.27 2.60 7.79
C SER A 304 -10.93 2.48 6.40
N PHE A 305 -11.08 1.26 5.86
CA PHE A 305 -11.96 1.01 4.71
C PHE A 305 -13.43 1.23 5.03
N ILE A 306 -13.80 1.07 6.30
CA ILE A 306 -15.19 1.07 6.73
C ILE A 306 -15.55 2.45 7.30
N ASP A 307 -14.65 3.05 8.08
CA ASP A 307 -14.94 4.33 8.74
C ASP A 307 -13.73 5.28 8.73
N ILE A 308 -13.94 6.46 8.15
CA ILE A 308 -12.93 7.53 8.08
C ILE A 308 -12.62 8.12 9.45
N SER A 309 -13.54 8.00 10.42
CA SER A 309 -13.45 8.62 11.74
C SER A 309 -12.20 8.18 12.52
N HIS A 310 -11.70 6.98 12.23
CA HIS A 310 -10.53 6.39 12.87
C HIS A 310 -9.18 6.85 12.28
N ARG A 311 -9.18 7.61 11.20
CA ARG A 311 -7.93 8.02 10.55
C ARG A 311 -7.21 9.12 11.34
N PRO A 312 -5.87 9.11 11.41
CA PRO A 312 -5.12 10.20 12.00
C PRO A 312 -5.42 11.49 11.23
N ARG A 313 -5.55 12.60 11.96
CA ARG A 313 -5.92 13.90 11.37
C ARG A 313 -4.84 14.94 11.58
N GLN A 314 -4.46 15.22 12.82
CA GLN A 314 -3.37 16.15 13.12
C GLN A 314 -2.22 15.37 13.73
N ILE A 315 -1.02 15.54 13.18
CA ILE A 315 0.15 14.79 13.62
C ILE A 315 1.38 15.70 13.73
N GLU A 316 2.31 15.31 14.59
CA GLU A 316 3.63 15.90 14.69
C GLU A 316 4.71 14.84 14.50
N VAL A 317 5.81 15.24 13.87
CA VAL A 317 7.01 14.43 13.72
C VAL A 317 8.07 15.01 14.63
N TRP A 318 8.60 14.16 15.52
CA TRP A 318 9.66 14.51 16.46
C TRP A 318 10.86 13.60 16.24
N VAL A 319 12.07 14.11 16.43
CA VAL A 319 13.33 13.39 16.19
C VAL A 319 14.21 13.42 17.43
N SER A 320 14.94 12.32 17.69
CA SER A 320 15.92 12.24 18.79
C SER A 320 17.16 11.46 18.35
N THR A 321 18.33 11.92 18.78
CA THR A 321 19.62 11.20 18.67
C THR A 321 20.06 10.58 20.00
N THR A 322 19.27 10.72 21.07
CA THR A 322 19.68 10.37 22.43
C THR A 322 19.13 9.02 22.88
N SER A 323 17.81 8.90 23.01
CA SER A 323 17.13 7.68 23.48
C SER A 323 15.70 7.60 22.93
N PRO A 324 15.03 6.44 23.04
CA PRO A 324 13.62 6.31 22.68
C PRO A 324 12.66 7.20 23.50
N SER A 325 13.06 7.64 24.70
CA SER A 325 12.21 8.40 25.63
C SER A 325 12.54 9.90 25.68
N ASP A 326 13.78 10.29 25.40
CA ASP A 326 14.31 11.63 25.70
C ASP A 326 14.99 12.28 24.49
N GLY A 327 15.26 13.59 24.60
CA GLY A 327 16.00 14.34 23.58
C GLY A 327 15.22 14.62 22.29
N PHE A 328 13.89 14.52 22.32
CA PHE A 328 13.05 14.79 21.17
C PHE A 328 12.90 16.28 20.87
N THR A 329 13.10 16.66 19.62
CA THR A 329 12.79 17.98 19.08
C THR A 329 11.77 17.85 17.95
N ARG A 330 10.84 18.80 17.85
CA ARG A 330 9.80 18.76 16.82
C ARG A 330 10.40 19.15 15.47
N ALA A 331 10.30 18.26 14.49
CA ALA A 331 10.75 18.46 13.12
C ALA A 331 9.64 18.99 12.21
N ALA A 332 8.41 18.48 12.37
CA ALA A 332 7.25 18.88 11.56
C ALA A 332 5.93 18.78 12.34
N ALA A 333 4.91 19.44 11.83
CA ALA A 333 3.51 19.24 12.20
C ALA A 333 2.66 19.33 10.94
N ALA A 334 1.68 18.46 10.78
CA ALA A 334 0.86 18.41 9.59
C ALA A 334 -0.58 17.98 9.89
N TRP A 335 -1.50 18.46 9.04
CA TRP A 335 -2.85 17.97 8.92
C TRP A 335 -2.93 16.96 7.76
N LEU A 336 -3.50 15.79 8.02
CA LEU A 336 -3.73 14.74 7.04
C LEU A 336 -5.17 14.81 6.56
N GLU A 337 -5.38 14.75 5.25
CA GLU A 337 -6.72 14.72 4.69
C GLU A 337 -7.48 13.44 5.07
N ALA A 338 -8.81 13.51 5.08
CA ALA A 338 -9.76 12.43 5.36
C ALA A 338 -9.84 11.40 4.22
N ARG A 339 -8.73 11.11 3.55
CA ARG A 339 -8.61 10.15 2.46
C ARG A 339 -7.67 9.00 2.81
N GLN A 340 -7.84 7.90 2.09
CA GLN A 340 -6.94 6.75 2.15
C GLN A 340 -5.65 7.04 1.38
N GLY A 341 -4.65 6.21 1.64
CA GLY A 341 -3.36 6.21 0.97
C GLY A 341 -2.26 6.93 1.74
N GLU A 342 -1.15 7.13 1.04
CA GLU A 342 0.03 7.80 1.56
C GLU A 342 -0.20 9.31 1.71
N HIS A 343 0.29 9.86 2.82
CA HIS A 343 0.40 11.29 3.11
C HIS A 343 1.85 11.61 3.45
N LEU A 344 2.42 12.59 2.76
CA LEU A 344 3.83 12.96 2.89
C LEU A 344 4.00 14.18 3.79
N ILE A 345 4.92 14.09 4.75
CA ILE A 345 5.30 15.18 5.65
C ILE A 345 6.78 15.42 5.47
N THR A 346 7.12 16.58 4.90
CA THR A 346 8.50 17.00 4.67
C THR A 346 8.95 17.98 5.75
N PHE A 347 10.25 18.02 6.01
CA PHE A 347 10.88 18.95 6.93
C PHE A 347 12.37 19.13 6.57
N PRO A 348 13.04 20.19 7.06
CA PRO A 348 14.48 20.34 6.89
C PRO A 348 15.23 19.12 7.40
N ALA A 349 16.22 18.65 6.65
CA ALA A 349 16.93 17.42 6.98
C ALA A 349 17.49 17.43 8.41
N ALA A 350 17.16 16.41 9.20
CA ALA A 350 17.47 16.32 10.62
C ALA A 350 18.14 14.98 10.95
N ARG A 351 19.07 15.00 11.91
CA ARG A 351 19.70 13.79 12.44
C ARG A 351 18.79 13.10 13.44
N ALA A 352 18.63 11.79 13.31
CA ALA A 352 17.79 10.99 14.19
C ALA A 352 18.35 9.58 14.35
N ARG A 353 18.22 9.02 15.55
CA ARG A 353 18.24 7.56 15.80
C ARG A 353 16.82 7.04 16.05
N TYR A 354 15.99 7.95 16.57
CA TYR A 354 14.60 7.71 16.93
C TYR A 354 13.72 8.78 16.30
N VAL A 355 12.55 8.36 15.81
CA VAL A 355 11.50 9.25 15.34
C VAL A 355 10.24 8.94 16.11
N ARG A 356 9.58 9.97 16.63
CA ARG A 356 8.28 9.85 17.28
C ARG A 356 7.22 10.48 16.39
N LEU A 357 6.27 9.66 15.98
CA LEU A 357 5.04 10.11 15.35
C LEU A 357 4.02 10.34 16.46
N ARG A 358 3.66 11.60 16.69
CA ARG A 358 2.71 12.04 17.72
C ARG A 358 1.41 12.40 17.06
N ILE A 359 0.42 11.53 17.17
CA ILE A 359 -0.92 11.75 16.62
C ILE A 359 -1.72 12.53 17.66
N LEU A 360 -2.05 13.78 17.33
CA LEU A 360 -2.77 14.70 18.20
C LEU A 360 -4.27 14.42 18.19
N SER A 361 -4.80 13.95 17.06
CA SER A 361 -6.23 13.79 16.86
C SER A 361 -6.59 12.89 15.67
N ASN A 362 -7.86 12.49 15.55
CA ASN A 362 -8.43 11.71 14.44
C ASN A 362 -9.74 12.37 13.92
N TYR A 363 -10.49 11.68 13.05
CA TYR A 363 -11.75 12.20 12.50
C TYR A 363 -12.99 11.88 13.35
N GLY A 364 -12.83 11.65 14.67
CA GLY A 364 -13.93 11.44 15.60
C GLY A 364 -14.17 9.98 16.02
N GLY A 365 -13.31 9.06 15.59
CA GLY A 365 -13.38 7.64 15.96
C GLY A 365 -12.82 7.37 17.36
N ARG A 366 -13.20 6.25 17.97
CA ARG A 366 -12.73 5.83 19.31
C ARG A 366 -11.41 5.05 19.30
N ALA A 367 -10.66 5.18 18.21
CA ALA A 367 -9.32 4.65 18.03
C ALA A 367 -8.68 5.36 16.83
N VAL A 368 -7.36 5.28 16.74
CA VAL A 368 -6.57 5.69 15.59
C VAL A 368 -6.09 4.45 14.85
N HIS A 369 -6.20 4.47 13.53
CA HIS A 369 -5.75 3.38 12.68
C HIS A 369 -4.78 3.91 11.62
N ALA A 370 -3.67 3.22 11.40
CA ALA A 370 -2.74 3.52 10.31
C ALA A 370 -2.19 2.22 9.71
N GLY A 371 -1.95 2.22 8.41
CA GLY A 371 -1.43 1.07 7.67
C GLY A 371 0.07 0.90 7.86
N GLU A 372 0.83 1.90 7.42
CA GLU A 372 2.29 1.84 7.33
C GLU A 372 2.89 3.24 7.58
N VAL A 373 4.12 3.30 8.08
CA VAL A 373 4.92 4.51 8.28
C VAL A 373 6.29 4.30 7.65
N LYS A 374 6.69 5.26 6.81
CA LYS A 374 8.00 5.24 6.14
C LYS A 374 8.78 6.47 6.57
N ILE A 375 10.04 6.28 6.95
CA ILE A 375 10.93 7.36 7.35
C ILE A 375 12.06 7.42 6.35
N LEU A 376 12.13 8.51 5.59
CA LEU A 376 13.02 8.61 4.44
C LEU A 376 14.31 9.34 4.80
N GLU A 377 15.43 8.66 4.55
CA GLU A 377 16.74 9.29 4.53
C GLU A 377 16.80 10.43 3.52
N SER A 378 17.56 11.47 3.86
CA SER A 378 17.89 12.54 2.92
C SER A 378 18.68 11.95 1.76
N PRO A 379 18.31 12.27 0.50
CA PRO A 379 18.99 11.72 -0.68
C PRO A 379 20.46 12.13 -0.79
N ASP A 380 20.85 13.23 -0.13
CA ASP A 380 22.22 13.76 -0.14
C ASP A 380 23.12 13.13 0.95
N ALA A 381 22.53 12.34 1.85
CA ALA A 381 23.24 11.70 2.96
C ALA A 381 23.71 10.29 2.59
N SER A 382 24.83 9.86 3.20
CA SER A 382 25.21 8.45 3.16
C SER A 382 24.20 7.61 3.94
N SER A 383 23.63 6.61 3.27
CA SER A 383 22.62 5.76 3.90
C SER A 383 23.20 4.92 5.03
N ILE A 384 22.48 4.83 6.15
CA ILE A 384 22.79 3.88 7.22
C ILE A 384 22.54 2.42 6.81
N LEU A 385 21.94 2.19 5.64
CA LEU A 385 21.68 0.86 5.11
C LEU A 385 22.71 0.43 4.05
N ALA A 386 23.77 1.22 3.83
CA ALA A 386 24.78 0.93 2.80
C ALA A 386 25.41 -0.46 2.97
N ASP A 387 25.67 -0.88 4.21
CA ASP A 387 26.28 -2.15 4.62
C ASP A 387 25.26 -3.23 5.01
N VAL A 388 23.95 -2.92 4.96
CA VAL A 388 22.90 -3.90 5.24
C VAL A 388 22.62 -4.71 3.96
N PRO A 389 22.71 -6.06 4.01
CA PRO A 389 22.30 -6.91 2.90
C PRO A 389 20.81 -6.70 2.58
N LYS A 390 20.50 -6.44 1.32
CA LYS A 390 19.14 -6.13 0.86
C LYS A 390 18.55 -7.32 0.14
N ASN A 391 17.64 -8.05 0.80
CA ASN A 391 16.85 -9.07 0.13
C ASN A 391 15.76 -8.41 -0.73
N ILE A 392 16.03 -8.20 -2.02
CA ILE A 392 15.12 -7.54 -2.97
C ILE A 392 13.97 -8.44 -3.44
N ALA A 393 14.01 -9.73 -3.11
CA ALA A 393 12.87 -10.62 -3.32
C ALA A 393 11.83 -10.55 -2.21
N LEU A 394 12.16 -9.99 -1.04
CA LEU A 394 11.28 -9.95 0.12
C LEU A 394 9.99 -9.17 -0.19
N ALA A 395 8.84 -9.76 0.14
CA ALA A 395 7.54 -9.15 -0.12
C ALA A 395 7.39 -7.78 0.58
N ALA A 396 7.92 -7.65 1.80
CA ALA A 396 7.96 -6.41 2.57
C ALA A 396 8.74 -5.25 1.89
N VAL A 397 9.59 -5.52 0.90
CA VAL A 397 10.28 -4.49 0.11
C VAL A 397 9.72 -4.36 -1.31
N GLY A 398 8.59 -5.04 -1.61
CA GLY A 398 7.93 -5.04 -2.91
C GLY A 398 8.37 -6.15 -3.86
N GLY A 399 9.09 -7.16 -3.38
CA GLY A 399 9.35 -8.37 -4.16
C GLY A 399 8.11 -9.24 -4.33
N ALA A 400 8.10 -10.10 -5.36
CA ALA A 400 6.96 -10.96 -5.67
C ALA A 400 7.39 -12.30 -6.28
N VAL A 401 6.58 -13.35 -6.07
CA VAL A 401 6.68 -14.61 -6.84
C VAL A 401 5.83 -14.46 -8.10
N ALA A 402 6.47 -14.09 -9.21
CA ALA A 402 5.81 -13.84 -10.50
C ALA A 402 5.29 -15.12 -11.17
N ARG A 403 5.95 -16.26 -10.94
CA ARG A 403 5.53 -17.56 -11.50
C ARG A 403 6.02 -18.71 -10.65
N TYR A 404 5.25 -19.79 -10.63
CA TYR A 404 5.67 -21.08 -10.10
C TYR A 404 5.05 -22.22 -10.93
N SER A 405 5.69 -23.39 -10.96
CA SER A 405 5.21 -24.56 -11.71
C SER A 405 4.08 -25.31 -11.03
N SER A 406 4.11 -25.44 -9.70
CA SER A 406 3.06 -26.10 -8.92
C SER A 406 3.03 -25.58 -7.48
N LEU A 407 1.92 -25.81 -6.78
CA LEU A 407 1.75 -25.44 -5.37
C LEU A 407 0.77 -26.42 -4.72
N ARG A 408 1.13 -26.96 -3.57
CA ARG A 408 0.24 -27.82 -2.79
C ARG A 408 -0.92 -27.01 -2.20
N GLN A 409 -2.11 -27.62 -2.19
CA GLN A 409 -3.32 -27.03 -1.59
C GLN A 409 -3.04 -26.55 -0.15
N HIS A 410 -3.51 -25.34 0.19
CA HIS A 410 -3.33 -24.63 1.47
C HIS A 410 -1.95 -24.02 1.75
N TYR A 411 -0.97 -24.23 0.89
CA TYR A 411 0.30 -23.51 0.94
C TYR A 411 0.22 -22.22 0.12
N GLN A 412 1.14 -21.28 0.38
CA GLN A 412 1.18 -19.99 -0.31
C GLN A 412 2.56 -19.80 -0.92
N ALA A 413 2.60 -19.37 -2.19
CA ALA A 413 3.86 -19.00 -2.84
C ALA A 413 4.58 -17.85 -2.13
N GLY A 414 3.83 -16.94 -1.49
CA GLY A 414 4.38 -15.82 -0.72
C GLY A 414 5.28 -16.25 0.45
N ALA A 415 5.13 -17.48 0.96
CA ALA A 415 6.01 -18.03 1.99
C ALA A 415 7.47 -18.19 1.52
N LEU A 416 7.74 -18.15 0.21
CA LEU A 416 9.11 -18.16 -0.31
C LEU A 416 9.85 -16.85 -0.05
N ILE A 417 9.14 -15.76 0.25
CA ILE A 417 9.68 -14.40 0.27
C ILE A 417 9.09 -13.58 1.42
N ASP A 418 8.66 -14.23 2.48
CA ASP A 418 8.10 -13.57 3.67
C ASP A 418 9.20 -13.23 4.70
N GLY A 419 10.43 -13.68 4.48
CA GLY A 419 11.59 -13.46 5.34
C GLY A 419 11.62 -14.39 6.55
N GLY A 420 10.66 -15.31 6.67
CA GLY A 420 10.45 -16.17 7.82
C GLY A 420 10.80 -17.63 7.55
N VAL A 421 11.93 -18.10 8.08
CA VAL A 421 12.32 -19.53 7.95
C VAL A 421 11.55 -20.49 8.88
N LYS A 422 10.74 -19.95 9.80
CA LYS A 422 10.00 -20.71 10.83
C LYS A 422 8.51 -20.89 10.51
N GLY A 423 8.08 -20.43 9.34
CA GLY A 423 6.69 -20.52 8.88
C GLY A 423 6.37 -21.81 8.13
N LEU A 424 5.16 -21.88 7.59
CA LEU A 424 4.79 -22.92 6.63
C LEU A 424 5.63 -22.70 5.36
N PRO A 425 6.41 -23.70 4.92
CA PRO A 425 7.24 -23.55 3.73
C PRO A 425 6.41 -23.57 2.47
N TRP A 426 6.98 -23.16 1.34
CA TRP A 426 6.42 -23.55 0.05
C TRP A 426 6.60 -25.05 -0.18
N VAL A 427 5.57 -25.69 -0.74
CA VAL A 427 5.58 -27.12 -1.08
C VAL A 427 4.98 -27.30 -2.46
N SER A 428 5.69 -28.00 -3.35
CA SER A 428 5.17 -28.38 -4.67
C SER A 428 3.95 -29.28 -4.54
N ALA A 429 3.07 -29.26 -5.53
CA ALA A 429 1.87 -30.10 -5.51
C ALA A 429 2.22 -31.60 -5.46
N ASP A 430 3.28 -31.97 -6.20
CA ASP A 430 3.75 -33.33 -6.40
C ASP A 430 5.28 -33.37 -6.56
N GLY A 431 5.81 -34.53 -6.96
CA GLY A 431 7.24 -34.79 -7.14
C GLY A 431 7.73 -34.54 -8.56
N TYR A 432 6.94 -33.90 -9.42
CA TYR A 432 7.36 -33.59 -10.78
C TYR A 432 8.59 -32.68 -10.75
N LEU A 433 9.55 -32.94 -11.63
CA LEU A 433 10.75 -32.12 -11.79
C LEU A 433 11.01 -31.89 -13.29
N PRO A 434 11.50 -30.70 -13.68
CA PRO A 434 11.90 -29.61 -12.80
C PRO A 434 10.71 -28.83 -12.20
N GLN A 435 10.86 -28.34 -10.98
CA GLN A 435 9.99 -27.27 -10.44
C GLN A 435 10.63 -25.91 -10.75
N GLU A 436 9.83 -24.93 -11.13
CA GLU A 436 10.30 -23.60 -11.50
C GLU A 436 9.66 -22.54 -10.60
N LEU A 437 10.47 -21.58 -10.15
CA LEU A 437 10.07 -20.43 -9.35
C LEU A 437 10.69 -19.19 -10.00
N VAL A 438 9.88 -18.17 -10.29
CA VAL A 438 10.33 -16.89 -10.85
C VAL A 438 9.99 -15.77 -9.88
N LEU A 439 11.01 -15.04 -9.46
CA LEU A 439 10.91 -13.89 -8.58
C LEU A 439 11.00 -12.61 -9.41
N ALA A 440 10.17 -11.63 -9.06
CA ALA A 440 10.24 -10.26 -9.57
C ALA A 440 10.56 -9.30 -8.43
N PHE A 441 11.15 -8.16 -8.76
CA PHE A 441 11.54 -7.15 -7.78
C PHE A 441 10.59 -5.96 -7.78
N ARG A 442 10.80 -5.08 -6.80
CA ARG A 442 9.99 -3.87 -6.61
C ARG A 442 9.84 -3.06 -7.90
N GLY A 443 8.59 -2.83 -8.29
CA GLY A 443 8.25 -1.98 -9.43
C GLY A 443 8.76 -2.50 -10.77
N ASP A 444 9.02 -3.80 -10.89
CA ASP A 444 9.57 -4.41 -12.10
C ASP A 444 10.91 -3.80 -12.55
N ARG A 445 11.70 -3.33 -11.56
CA ARG A 445 12.99 -2.67 -11.81
C ARG A 445 14.11 -3.70 -11.97
N GLU A 446 15.03 -3.41 -12.87
CA GLU A 446 16.27 -4.18 -12.98
C GLU A 446 17.20 -3.84 -11.80
N ALA A 447 17.70 -4.87 -11.14
CA ALA A 447 18.61 -4.77 -10.01
C ALA A 447 19.91 -5.52 -10.27
N LEU A 448 21.01 -5.07 -9.66
CA LEU A 448 22.25 -5.84 -9.60
C LEU A 448 22.05 -6.95 -8.57
N VAL A 449 21.99 -8.19 -9.01
CA VAL A 449 21.89 -9.37 -8.14
C VAL A 449 23.30 -9.84 -7.80
N ASP A 450 23.68 -9.76 -6.53
CA ASP A 450 24.96 -10.31 -6.05
C ASP A 450 24.88 -11.82 -5.95
N HIS A 451 23.93 -12.35 -5.18
CA HIS A 451 23.74 -13.78 -5.01
C HIS A 451 22.29 -14.13 -4.65
N VAL A 452 21.94 -15.40 -4.87
CA VAL A 452 20.65 -15.99 -4.45
C VAL A 452 20.91 -16.88 -3.25
N VAL A 453 20.07 -16.80 -2.23
CA VAL A 453 20.09 -17.69 -1.07
C VAL A 453 18.87 -18.60 -1.11
N ILE A 454 19.10 -19.90 -1.04
CA ILE A 454 18.04 -20.91 -0.94
C ILE A 454 18.08 -21.52 0.46
N THR A 455 16.96 -21.45 1.18
CA THR A 455 16.81 -22.11 2.48
C THR A 455 15.85 -23.29 2.33
N PRO A 456 16.34 -24.55 2.38
CA PRO A 456 15.48 -25.73 2.33
C PRO A 456 14.58 -25.89 3.56
N GLY A 457 13.48 -26.61 3.40
CA GLY A 457 12.65 -27.07 4.52
C GLY A 457 11.67 -26.03 5.05
N GLY A 458 11.46 -25.99 6.37
CA GLY A 458 10.56 -25.10 7.11
C GLY A 458 10.21 -25.72 8.47
N GLU A 459 10.40 -25.00 9.58
CA GLU A 459 10.10 -25.56 10.92
C GLU A 459 8.59 -25.89 11.05
N GLY A 460 8.26 -27.05 11.63
CA GLY A 460 6.88 -27.38 12.00
C GLY A 460 5.95 -27.90 10.89
N SER A 461 6.42 -28.05 9.64
CA SER A 461 5.65 -28.70 8.58
C SER A 461 5.92 -30.20 8.50
N SER A 462 4.87 -31.01 8.37
CA SER A 462 5.00 -32.46 8.10
C SER A 462 5.62 -32.77 6.73
N TYR A 463 5.74 -31.78 5.85
CA TYR A 463 6.36 -31.91 4.53
C TYR A 463 7.81 -31.38 4.49
N ALA A 464 8.34 -30.91 5.61
CA ALA A 464 9.73 -30.45 5.73
C ALA A 464 10.77 -31.58 5.84
N GLY A 465 10.37 -32.83 5.55
CA GLY A 465 11.29 -33.97 5.45
C GLY A 465 12.46 -33.65 4.51
N GLN A 466 13.67 -34.01 4.91
CA GLN A 466 14.89 -33.65 4.20
C GLN A 466 14.96 -34.28 2.80
N GLU A 467 14.22 -35.36 2.56
CA GLU A 467 14.03 -35.99 1.25
C GLU A 467 13.34 -35.04 0.24
N ASN A 468 12.48 -34.13 0.73
CA ASN A 468 11.78 -33.16 -0.10
C ASN A 468 12.63 -31.90 -0.37
N TRP A 469 13.86 -31.82 0.13
CA TRP A 469 14.69 -30.62 -0.09
C TRP A 469 15.31 -30.63 -1.48
N PRO A 470 15.54 -29.44 -2.09
CA PRO A 470 16.28 -29.36 -3.34
C PRO A 470 17.67 -29.96 -3.15
N LYS A 471 18.14 -30.68 -4.17
CA LYS A 471 19.49 -31.27 -4.26
C LYS A 471 20.31 -30.61 -5.35
N VAL A 472 19.69 -30.32 -6.50
CA VAL A 472 20.32 -29.61 -7.62
C VAL A 472 19.37 -28.54 -8.11
N VAL A 473 19.88 -27.32 -8.26
CA VAL A 473 19.14 -26.17 -8.78
C VAL A 473 19.87 -25.54 -9.96
N ALA A 474 19.14 -24.92 -10.87
CA ALA A 474 19.67 -24.00 -11.87
C ALA A 474 19.15 -22.59 -11.58
N ILE A 475 20.04 -21.60 -11.64
CA ILE A 475 19.68 -20.18 -11.51
C ILE A 475 19.78 -19.54 -12.89
N SER A 476 18.75 -18.81 -13.29
CA SER A 476 18.74 -18.05 -14.55
C SER A 476 18.18 -16.65 -14.34
N LEU A 477 18.55 -15.71 -15.19
CA LEU A 477 18.15 -14.30 -15.10
C LEU A 477 17.43 -13.83 -16.37
N SER A 478 16.51 -12.89 -16.22
CA SER A 478 15.87 -12.17 -17.32
C SER A 478 15.75 -10.69 -16.96
N SER A 479 16.07 -9.81 -17.91
CA SER A 479 15.86 -8.36 -17.79
C SER A 479 14.56 -7.90 -18.48
N VAL A 480 13.85 -8.81 -19.14
CA VAL A 480 12.77 -8.49 -20.07
C VAL A 480 11.41 -8.93 -19.56
N SER A 481 11.24 -10.22 -19.25
CA SER A 481 9.94 -10.81 -18.91
C SER A 481 10.08 -11.97 -17.93
N PRO A 482 9.08 -12.21 -17.05
CA PRO A 482 9.05 -13.38 -16.16
C PRO A 482 8.83 -14.69 -16.92
N LEU A 483 8.51 -14.64 -18.22
CA LEU A 483 8.36 -15.81 -19.10
C LEU A 483 9.63 -16.15 -19.88
N GLY A 484 10.57 -15.21 -19.98
CA GLY A 484 11.86 -15.37 -20.67
C GLY A 484 12.12 -14.29 -21.73
N PRO A 485 13.21 -14.43 -22.51
CA PRO A 485 14.21 -15.48 -22.42
C PRO A 485 14.98 -15.36 -21.12
N PHE A 486 15.50 -16.49 -20.62
CA PHE A 486 16.32 -16.53 -19.41
C PHE A 486 17.73 -17.01 -19.76
N GLU A 487 18.74 -16.28 -19.28
CA GLU A 487 20.14 -16.70 -19.37
C GLU A 487 20.51 -17.50 -18.11
N GLU A 488 20.97 -18.74 -18.28
CA GLU A 488 21.42 -19.57 -17.15
C GLU A 488 22.76 -19.07 -16.60
N VAL A 489 22.78 -18.75 -15.30
CA VAL A 489 23.98 -18.36 -14.57
C VAL A 489 24.81 -19.59 -14.21
N GLY A 490 24.13 -20.66 -13.81
CA GLY A 490 24.77 -21.93 -13.49
C GLY A 490 23.84 -22.94 -12.81
N GLN A 491 24.38 -24.14 -12.62
CA GLN A 491 23.75 -25.22 -11.87
C GLN A 491 24.54 -25.50 -10.59
N PHE A 492 23.84 -25.64 -9.49
CA PHE A 492 24.42 -25.72 -8.16
C PHE A 492 23.84 -26.90 -7.38
N ALA A 493 24.71 -27.57 -6.62
CA ALA A 493 24.27 -28.54 -5.62
C ALA A 493 23.84 -27.80 -4.35
N VAL A 494 22.71 -28.22 -3.77
CA VAL A 494 22.22 -27.68 -2.49
C VAL A 494 22.49 -28.72 -1.40
N PRO A 495 23.34 -28.43 -0.40
CA PRO A 495 23.59 -29.33 0.72
C PRO A 495 22.31 -29.63 1.50
N GLN A 496 22.21 -30.84 2.03
CA GLN A 496 21.07 -31.28 2.86
C GLN A 496 21.17 -30.75 4.30
N GLU A 497 21.24 -29.42 4.45
CA GLU A 497 21.37 -28.73 5.74
C GLU A 497 20.28 -27.65 5.87
N ALA A 498 19.66 -27.55 7.05
CA ALA A 498 18.60 -26.58 7.37
C ALA A 498 19.16 -25.16 7.60
N ARG A 499 19.80 -24.58 6.59
CA ARG A 499 20.29 -23.21 6.57
C ARG A 499 20.22 -22.62 5.17
N GLY A 500 20.38 -21.31 5.06
CA GLY A 500 20.52 -20.63 3.78
C GLY A 500 21.82 -21.02 3.07
N HIS A 501 21.72 -21.38 1.80
CA HIS A 501 22.85 -21.66 0.91
C HIS A 501 22.94 -20.57 -0.15
N ALA A 502 24.06 -19.85 -0.20
CA ALA A 502 24.28 -18.73 -1.11
C ALA A 502 24.95 -19.18 -2.42
N PHE A 503 24.43 -18.69 -3.55
CA PHE A 503 24.91 -19.00 -4.90
C PHE A 503 25.23 -17.70 -5.63
N PRO A 504 26.49 -17.47 -6.04
CA PRO A 504 26.92 -16.20 -6.63
C PRO A 504 26.28 -15.98 -8.01
N VAL A 505 25.98 -14.72 -8.31
CA VAL A 505 25.35 -14.28 -9.56
C VAL A 505 26.12 -13.09 -10.16
N SER A 506 26.24 -12.00 -9.40
CA SER A 506 26.91 -10.74 -9.78
C SER A 506 26.51 -10.20 -11.16
N ARG A 507 25.21 -10.16 -11.46
CA ARG A 507 24.65 -9.73 -12.75
C ARG A 507 23.36 -8.96 -12.57
N ARG A 508 23.04 -8.09 -13.53
CA ARG A 508 21.78 -7.33 -13.55
C ARG A 508 20.64 -8.21 -14.03
N ALA A 509 19.49 -8.11 -13.36
CA ALA A 509 18.29 -8.84 -13.71
C ALA A 509 17.05 -8.09 -13.21
N ARG A 510 15.92 -8.30 -13.88
CA ARG A 510 14.59 -7.90 -13.42
C ARG A 510 13.84 -9.07 -12.80
N PHE A 511 14.14 -10.27 -13.28
CA PHE A 511 13.60 -11.53 -12.81
C PHE A 511 14.70 -12.54 -12.53
N VAL A 512 14.55 -13.28 -11.43
CA VAL A 512 15.40 -14.42 -11.08
C VAL A 512 14.55 -15.68 -11.16
N ARG A 513 15.00 -16.66 -11.95
CA ARG A 513 14.40 -17.98 -12.03
C ARG A 513 15.26 -19.00 -11.30
N VAL A 514 14.65 -19.71 -10.35
CA VAL A 514 15.23 -20.88 -9.68
C VAL A 514 14.50 -22.13 -10.19
N ARG A 515 15.23 -23.02 -10.87
CA ARG A 515 14.71 -24.31 -11.32
C ARG A 515 15.27 -25.41 -10.45
N ILE A 516 14.41 -26.15 -9.75
CA ILE A 516 14.81 -27.29 -8.94
C ILE A 516 14.84 -28.51 -9.86
N LEU A 517 16.03 -29.01 -10.16
CA LEU A 517 16.26 -30.10 -11.11
C LEU A 517 16.20 -31.48 -10.45
N LYS A 518 16.60 -31.55 -9.16
CA LYS A 518 16.61 -32.76 -8.35
C LYS A 518 16.26 -32.40 -6.91
N ASN A 519 15.56 -33.28 -6.20
CA ASN A 519 15.43 -33.28 -4.74
C ASN A 519 16.18 -34.51 -4.14
N TYR A 520 16.08 -34.73 -2.83
CA TYR A 520 16.71 -35.86 -2.13
C TYR A 520 15.85 -37.14 -2.13
N GLY A 521 14.96 -37.32 -3.10
CA GLY A 521 14.15 -38.52 -3.29
C GLY A 521 12.76 -38.47 -2.66
N GLY A 522 12.36 -37.32 -2.14
CA GLY A 522 11.01 -37.08 -1.62
C GLY A 522 9.96 -37.03 -2.72
N ALA A 523 8.71 -37.32 -2.34
CA ALA A 523 7.57 -37.28 -3.26
C ALA A 523 7.15 -35.85 -3.63
N GLN A 524 7.75 -34.83 -3.00
CA GLN A 524 7.50 -33.40 -3.20
C GLN A 524 8.80 -32.61 -3.07
N THR A 525 8.73 -31.31 -3.32
CA THR A 525 9.81 -30.36 -3.07
C THR A 525 9.35 -29.30 -2.08
N SER A 526 10.18 -28.95 -1.09
CA SER A 526 9.88 -27.90 -0.11
C SER A 526 11.02 -26.89 0.04
N LEU A 527 10.65 -25.63 0.25
CA LEU A 527 11.55 -24.50 0.47
C LEU A 527 11.00 -23.58 1.56
N ALA A 528 11.85 -23.19 2.50
CA ALA A 528 11.48 -22.28 3.57
C ALA A 528 11.50 -20.83 3.08
N GLU A 529 12.55 -20.45 2.35
CA GLU A 529 12.77 -19.07 1.91
C GLU A 529 13.69 -19.04 0.69
N LEU A 530 13.45 -18.07 -0.19
CA LEU A 530 14.32 -17.63 -1.27
C LEU A 530 14.65 -16.15 -1.06
N ALA A 531 15.93 -15.86 -0.85
CA ALA A 531 16.41 -14.48 -0.85
C ALA A 531 17.19 -14.17 -2.12
N VAL A 532 17.04 -12.95 -2.62
CA VAL A 532 17.88 -12.40 -3.68
C VAL A 532 18.58 -11.19 -3.10
N ILE A 533 19.89 -11.29 -2.91
CA ILE A 533 20.67 -10.23 -2.29
C ILE A 533 21.16 -9.26 -3.37
N GLU A 534 20.78 -8.00 -3.21
CA GLU A 534 21.21 -6.92 -4.09
C GLU A 534 22.72 -6.64 -3.90
N GLY A 535 23.42 -6.47 -5.00
CA GLY A 535 24.82 -6.10 -5.02
C GLY A 535 25.07 -4.61 -4.89
N ALA A 536 26.34 -4.26 -4.83
CA ALA A 536 26.81 -2.89 -4.87
C ALA A 536 27.99 -2.78 -5.85
N GLU A 537 27.94 -1.80 -6.74
CA GLU A 537 29.03 -1.41 -7.63
C GLU A 537 29.06 0.11 -7.78
N ALA A 538 30.20 0.67 -8.18
CA ALA A 538 30.32 2.10 -8.39
C ALA A 538 29.32 2.58 -9.47
N GLY A 539 28.51 3.59 -9.13
CA GLY A 539 27.49 4.14 -10.03
C GLY A 539 26.17 3.36 -10.06
N TYR A 540 26.06 2.23 -9.35
CA TYR A 540 24.78 1.55 -9.16
C TYR A 540 24.00 2.14 -7.98
N GLN A 541 22.70 2.34 -8.20
CA GLN A 541 21.76 2.79 -7.19
C GLN A 541 20.79 1.65 -6.89
N SER A 542 20.61 1.33 -5.61
CA SER A 542 19.67 0.30 -5.16
C SER A 542 18.27 0.55 -5.72
N ILE A 543 17.57 -0.50 -6.11
CA ILE A 543 16.16 -0.44 -6.50
C ILE A 543 15.22 -0.16 -5.31
N LEU A 544 15.74 -0.29 -4.08
CA LEU A 544 15.00 -0.02 -2.85
C LEU A 544 15.06 1.44 -2.43
N LEU A 545 16.01 2.20 -2.97
CA LEU A 545 15.96 3.65 -2.89
C LEU A 545 14.72 4.10 -3.68
N ARG A 546 13.81 4.83 -3.01
CA ARG A 546 12.75 5.55 -3.74
C ARG A 546 13.47 6.60 -4.58
N ALA A 547 13.51 6.36 -5.89
CA ALA A 547 13.87 7.40 -6.84
C ALA A 547 12.58 8.14 -7.18
N SER A 548 12.70 9.42 -7.45
CA SER A 548 11.67 10.16 -8.17
C SER A 548 11.67 9.58 -9.58
N ASP A 549 10.94 8.47 -9.79
CA ASP A 549 10.89 7.78 -11.07
C ASP A 549 10.44 8.80 -12.13
N PRO A 550 11.34 9.31 -12.99
CA PRO A 550 10.93 10.26 -14.01
C PRO A 550 9.96 9.58 -14.97
N ALA A 551 10.16 8.28 -15.17
CA ALA A 551 9.38 7.41 -16.04
C ALA A 551 7.92 7.23 -15.58
N ALA A 552 7.65 7.23 -14.26
CA ALA A 552 6.28 7.11 -13.75
C ALA A 552 5.48 8.41 -13.97
N SER A 553 6.15 9.57 -13.94
CA SER A 553 5.53 10.86 -14.27
C SER A 553 5.31 11.06 -15.77
N THR A 554 5.98 10.29 -16.63
CA THR A 554 5.86 10.38 -18.09
C THR A 554 5.17 9.17 -18.71
N ALA A 555 4.55 8.29 -17.92
CA ALA A 555 3.70 7.20 -18.40
C ALA A 555 2.29 7.65 -18.81
N GLY A 556 2.10 8.95 -19.12
CA GLY A 556 1.24 9.27 -20.26
C GLY A 556 1.81 8.56 -21.50
N PRO A 557 1.01 8.26 -22.54
CA PRO A 557 1.52 7.56 -23.73
C PRO A 557 2.77 8.29 -24.19
N ALA A 558 3.94 7.66 -23.99
CA ALA A 558 5.20 8.30 -24.26
C ALA A 558 5.12 8.76 -25.71
N ALA A 559 5.16 10.08 -25.93
CA ALA A 559 5.27 10.63 -27.26
C ALA A 559 6.61 10.13 -27.80
N GLN A 560 6.55 8.98 -28.48
CA GLN A 560 7.69 8.30 -29.02
C GLN A 560 8.28 9.26 -30.04
N ALA A 561 9.47 9.79 -29.76
CA ALA A 561 10.23 10.52 -30.75
C ALA A 561 10.30 9.66 -32.02
N ASP A 562 9.83 10.20 -33.15
CA ASP A 562 9.85 9.51 -34.42
C ASP A 562 11.30 9.10 -34.74
N GLU A 563 11.56 7.80 -34.82
CA GLU A 563 12.87 7.32 -35.25
C GLU A 563 13.07 7.73 -36.72
N PRO A 564 14.10 8.52 -37.04
CA PRO A 564 14.32 8.98 -38.41
C PRO A 564 14.55 7.79 -39.34
N GLY A 565 13.73 7.68 -40.39
CA GLY A 565 13.79 6.60 -41.38
C GLY A 565 12.79 5.45 -41.17
N MET A 566 11.93 5.54 -40.16
CA MET A 566 10.82 4.63 -39.93
C MET A 566 9.61 5.07 -40.74
N ALA A 567 9.07 4.19 -41.59
CA ALA A 567 7.80 4.44 -42.24
C ALA A 567 6.66 4.25 -41.22
N LEU A 568 5.69 5.15 -41.22
CA LEU A 568 4.44 4.96 -40.50
C LEU A 568 3.51 4.11 -41.38
N GLU A 569 2.85 3.14 -40.78
CA GLU A 569 1.74 2.48 -41.45
C GLU A 569 0.61 3.47 -41.76
N ARG A 570 -0.28 3.08 -42.67
CA ARG A 570 -1.47 3.84 -43.05
C ARG A 570 -2.69 2.95 -42.95
N GLU A 571 -3.67 3.39 -42.17
CA GLU A 571 -5.00 2.77 -42.14
C GLU A 571 -5.93 3.32 -43.24
N ALA A 572 -6.85 2.52 -43.79
CA ALA A 572 -7.02 1.09 -43.52
C ALA A 572 -5.99 0.22 -44.30
N ASN A 573 -5.46 -0.83 -43.69
CA ASN A 573 -4.68 -1.89 -44.36
C ASN A 573 -5.23 -3.30 -44.08
N ASN A 574 -6.52 -3.37 -43.75
CA ASN A 574 -7.22 -4.55 -43.26
C ASN A 574 -7.48 -5.65 -44.31
N THR A 575 -7.08 -5.43 -45.56
CA THR A 575 -7.21 -6.40 -46.66
C THR A 575 -5.95 -6.44 -47.54
N PRO A 576 -5.69 -7.55 -48.27
CA PRO A 576 -4.55 -7.60 -49.20
C PRO A 576 -4.54 -6.51 -50.28
N ALA A 577 -5.71 -5.99 -50.67
CA ALA A 577 -5.82 -4.91 -51.65
C ALA A 577 -5.41 -3.54 -51.09
N GLU A 578 -5.57 -3.36 -49.78
CA GLU A 578 -5.23 -2.15 -49.03
C GLU A 578 -3.82 -2.23 -48.42
N ALA A 579 -3.10 -3.32 -48.68
CA ALA A 579 -1.83 -3.62 -48.02
C ALA A 579 -0.78 -2.50 -48.18
N ASN A 580 -0.21 -2.09 -47.05
CA ASN A 580 0.85 -1.10 -47.00
C ASN A 580 2.14 -1.61 -47.65
N PRO A 581 2.91 -0.79 -48.40
CA PRO A 581 4.18 -1.25 -48.94
C PRO A 581 5.20 -1.49 -47.82
N LEU A 582 5.80 -2.67 -47.81
CA LEU A 582 6.94 -3.04 -46.95
C LEU A 582 8.19 -3.19 -47.81
N GLU A 583 8.97 -2.11 -47.89
CA GLU A 583 10.22 -2.09 -48.63
C GLU A 583 11.31 -2.89 -47.90
N LEU A 584 12.08 -3.70 -48.65
CA LEU A 584 13.20 -4.45 -48.07
C LEU A 584 14.18 -3.49 -47.36
N ALA A 585 14.65 -3.91 -46.18
CA ALA A 585 15.54 -3.14 -45.30
C ALA A 585 14.94 -1.83 -44.73
N ARG A 586 13.63 -1.60 -44.86
CA ARG A 586 12.94 -0.51 -44.14
C ARG A 586 12.10 -1.04 -42.99
N ARG A 587 12.02 -0.25 -41.92
CA ARG A 587 11.15 -0.51 -40.78
C ARG A 587 9.84 0.22 -40.96
N VAL A 588 8.75 -0.47 -40.65
CA VAL A 588 7.42 0.11 -40.55
C VAL A 588 6.99 0.06 -39.09
N LYS A 589 6.36 1.12 -38.62
CA LYS A 589 5.79 1.22 -37.27
C LYS A 589 4.30 1.43 -37.39
N GLY A 590 3.60 0.73 -36.50
CA GLY A 590 2.16 0.63 -36.52
C GLY A 590 1.58 0.17 -35.19
N MET A 591 0.26 0.11 -35.15
CA MET A 591 -0.59 -0.36 -34.08
C MET A 591 -1.76 -1.12 -34.71
N ILE A 592 -1.87 -2.40 -34.37
CA ILE A 592 -3.04 -3.24 -34.68
C ILE A 592 -4.14 -2.83 -33.70
N ASP A 593 -5.09 -2.02 -34.16
CA ASP A 593 -6.24 -1.51 -33.39
C ASP A 593 -7.52 -1.46 -34.24
N PRO A 594 -8.50 -2.35 -34.00
CA PRO A 594 -8.62 -3.20 -32.81
C PRO A 594 -7.74 -4.46 -32.85
N LEU A 595 -7.16 -4.87 -31.71
CA LEU A 595 -6.61 -6.22 -31.53
C LEU A 595 -7.57 -7.28 -32.10
N GLY A 596 -7.00 -8.25 -32.80
CA GLY A 596 -7.72 -9.24 -33.59
C GLY A 596 -7.88 -8.86 -35.06
N GLU A 597 -7.67 -7.59 -35.44
CA GLU A 597 -7.62 -7.18 -36.84
C GLU A 597 -6.36 -7.70 -37.56
N GLN A 598 -6.36 -7.55 -38.88
CA GLN A 598 -5.35 -8.14 -39.75
C GLN A 598 -4.71 -7.07 -40.64
N ASP A 599 -3.53 -6.63 -40.26
CA ASP A 599 -2.80 -5.64 -41.02
C ASP A 599 -2.01 -6.32 -42.14
N HIS A 600 -2.28 -5.90 -43.38
CA HIS A 600 -1.60 -6.43 -44.55
C HIS A 600 -0.49 -5.50 -45.03
N PHE A 601 0.64 -6.12 -45.39
CA PHE A 601 1.78 -5.46 -45.97
C PHE A 601 2.23 -6.19 -47.24
N ARG A 602 2.41 -5.46 -48.33
CA ARG A 602 2.89 -6.01 -49.60
C ARG A 602 4.39 -5.80 -49.73
N LEU A 603 5.11 -6.85 -50.12
CA LEU A 603 6.54 -6.75 -50.46
C LEU A 603 6.83 -7.49 -51.77
N ALA A 604 7.79 -6.97 -52.53
CA ALA A 604 8.27 -7.62 -53.75
C ALA A 604 9.66 -8.17 -53.52
N LEU A 605 9.83 -9.48 -53.68
CA LEU A 605 11.13 -10.15 -53.57
C LEU A 605 11.71 -10.34 -54.99
N PRO A 606 12.77 -9.61 -55.38
CA PRO A 606 13.29 -9.62 -56.75
C PRO A 606 14.05 -10.93 -57.06
N GLY A 607 14.30 -11.23 -58.34
CA GLY A 607 15.16 -12.35 -58.77
C GLY A 607 14.40 -13.58 -59.31
N THR A 608 15.12 -14.66 -59.58
CA THR A 608 14.56 -15.90 -60.17
C THR A 608 14.82 -17.17 -59.35
N ALA A 609 15.67 -17.09 -58.32
CA ALA A 609 16.01 -18.20 -57.43
C ALA A 609 15.51 -17.94 -56.00
N PRO A 610 15.17 -18.99 -55.23
CA PRO A 610 14.80 -18.85 -53.82
C PRO A 610 15.81 -18.04 -53.01
N GLN A 611 15.33 -17.14 -52.16
CA GLN A 611 16.13 -16.23 -51.34
C GLN A 611 15.70 -16.31 -49.87
N VAL A 612 16.63 -15.95 -48.98
CA VAL A 612 16.36 -15.88 -47.55
C VAL A 612 15.79 -14.51 -47.24
N LEU A 613 14.54 -14.49 -46.75
CA LEU A 613 13.86 -13.30 -46.27
C LEU A 613 13.87 -13.31 -44.74
N THR A 614 14.42 -12.27 -44.13
CA THR A 614 14.47 -12.11 -42.67
C THR A 614 13.48 -11.04 -42.22
N PHE A 615 12.68 -11.35 -41.21
CA PHE A 615 11.80 -10.40 -40.53
C PHE A 615 12.34 -10.12 -39.13
N GLU A 616 12.30 -8.85 -38.73
CA GLU A 616 12.53 -8.38 -37.37
C GLU A 616 11.21 -7.76 -36.87
N LEU A 617 10.57 -8.37 -35.87
CA LEU A 617 9.36 -7.87 -35.23
C LEU A 617 9.69 -7.29 -33.86
N LEU A 618 9.09 -6.14 -33.54
CA LEU A 618 9.26 -5.42 -32.28
C LEU A 618 7.89 -5.10 -31.69
N GLY A 619 7.59 -5.60 -30.49
CA GLY A 619 6.36 -5.30 -29.74
C GLY A 619 6.66 -4.56 -28.44
N ARG A 620 5.73 -3.75 -27.95
CA ARG A 620 5.87 -2.95 -26.71
C ARG A 620 4.65 -3.13 -25.81
N PRO A 621 4.80 -3.49 -24.51
CA PRO A 621 6.05 -3.89 -23.85
C PRO A 621 6.53 -5.29 -24.25
N TYR A 622 5.68 -6.13 -24.84
CA TYR A 622 5.99 -7.50 -25.26
C TYR A 622 5.52 -7.74 -26.70
N LEU A 623 6.16 -8.68 -27.42
CA LEU A 623 5.72 -9.11 -28.74
C LEU A 623 4.53 -10.06 -28.60
N ARG A 624 3.36 -9.60 -29.06
CA ARG A 624 2.12 -10.40 -29.10
C ARG A 624 1.63 -10.60 -30.54
N THR A 625 2.29 -9.98 -31.50
CA THR A 625 1.92 -10.02 -32.90
C THR A 625 2.40 -11.30 -33.57
N SER A 626 1.48 -12.02 -34.19
CA SER A 626 1.77 -13.11 -35.13
C SER A 626 1.99 -12.56 -36.53
N LEU A 627 2.80 -13.25 -37.33
CA LEU A 627 3.06 -12.89 -38.73
C LEU A 627 2.82 -14.10 -39.62
N MET A 628 2.07 -13.90 -40.70
CA MET A 628 1.83 -14.89 -41.74
C MET A 628 2.28 -14.33 -43.09
N LEU A 629 3.01 -15.13 -43.89
CA LEU A 629 3.47 -14.73 -45.20
C LEU A 629 2.79 -15.58 -46.27
N SER A 630 2.16 -14.93 -47.24
CA SER A 630 1.50 -15.56 -48.39
C SER A 630 2.03 -15.04 -49.73
N ASP A 631 1.82 -15.81 -50.79
CA ASP A 631 2.09 -15.36 -52.17
C ASP A 631 0.91 -14.58 -52.78
N ALA A 632 1.07 -14.10 -54.02
CA ALA A 632 0.03 -13.38 -54.76
C ALA A 632 -1.26 -14.18 -55.01
N SER A 633 -1.25 -15.51 -54.86
CA SER A 633 -2.45 -16.35 -54.95
C SER A 633 -3.17 -16.50 -53.59
N GLY A 634 -2.59 -15.96 -52.52
CA GLY A 634 -3.05 -16.12 -51.15
C GLY A 634 -2.59 -17.42 -50.48
N GLN A 635 -1.72 -18.22 -51.13
CA GLN A 635 -1.19 -19.42 -50.51
C GLN A 635 -0.26 -19.04 -49.36
N VAL A 636 -0.56 -19.51 -48.14
CA VAL A 636 0.29 -19.32 -46.97
C VAL A 636 1.59 -20.10 -47.16
N LEU A 637 2.70 -19.38 -47.21
CA LEU A 637 4.04 -19.94 -47.31
C LEU A 637 4.62 -20.23 -45.93
N ARG A 638 4.44 -19.31 -44.97
CA ARG A 638 5.07 -19.38 -43.62
C ARG A 638 4.23 -18.69 -42.56
N ARG A 639 4.46 -19.05 -41.29
CA ARG A 639 3.81 -18.46 -40.10
C ARG A 639 4.80 -18.36 -38.94
N PHE A 640 4.72 -17.27 -38.20
CA PHE A 640 5.37 -17.03 -36.92
C PHE A 640 4.31 -16.88 -35.83
N ASP A 641 4.51 -17.56 -34.70
CA ASP A 641 3.67 -17.50 -33.51
C ASP A 641 4.48 -16.84 -32.36
N PRO A 642 4.00 -15.73 -31.79
CA PRO A 642 4.70 -15.03 -30.71
C PRO A 642 4.87 -15.89 -29.45
N ALA A 643 4.06 -16.94 -29.24
CA ALA A 643 4.29 -17.88 -28.14
C ALA A 643 5.65 -18.60 -28.21
N GLN A 644 6.29 -18.61 -29.39
CA GLN A 644 7.61 -19.18 -29.61
C GLN A 644 8.75 -18.18 -29.36
N ALA A 645 8.45 -16.90 -29.16
CA ALA A 645 9.43 -15.85 -28.89
C ALA A 645 9.06 -15.11 -27.61
N ALA A 646 9.82 -15.36 -26.53
CA ALA A 646 9.67 -14.57 -25.33
C ALA A 646 10.36 -13.21 -25.51
N GLY A 647 9.71 -12.11 -25.09
CA GLY A 647 10.29 -10.76 -25.10
C GLY A 647 9.59 -9.77 -26.03
N SER A 648 10.22 -8.61 -26.26
CA SER A 648 9.72 -7.51 -27.09
C SER A 648 10.23 -7.56 -28.54
N ARG A 649 11.10 -8.52 -28.89
CA ARG A 649 11.73 -8.63 -30.20
C ARG A 649 11.79 -10.09 -30.66
N ALA A 650 11.50 -10.32 -31.94
CA ALA A 650 11.76 -11.59 -32.61
C ALA A 650 12.45 -11.35 -33.96
N GLU A 651 13.40 -12.22 -34.30
CA GLU A 651 14.07 -12.22 -35.60
C GLU A 651 14.04 -13.63 -36.16
N PHE A 652 13.58 -13.78 -37.39
CA PHE A 652 13.47 -15.09 -38.05
C PHE A 652 13.63 -14.98 -39.56
N SER A 653 14.13 -16.05 -40.17
CA SER A 653 14.45 -16.10 -41.60
C SER A 653 13.77 -17.27 -42.28
N TRP A 654 13.24 -17.03 -43.48
CA TRP A 654 12.59 -18.04 -44.30
C TRP A 654 13.17 -18.07 -45.71
N LEU A 655 13.38 -19.28 -46.25
CA LEU A 655 13.68 -19.45 -47.67
C LEU A 655 12.37 -19.37 -48.48
N VAL A 656 12.26 -18.35 -49.34
CA VAL A 656 11.06 -17.98 -50.10
C VAL A 656 11.42 -17.79 -51.58
N ARG A 657 10.52 -18.13 -52.50
CA ARG A 657 10.71 -17.86 -53.93
C ARG A 657 10.47 -16.37 -54.25
N PRO A 658 11.20 -15.78 -55.21
CA PRO A 658 10.93 -14.42 -55.69
C PRO A 658 9.49 -14.25 -56.18
N GLY A 659 8.96 -13.04 -56.05
CA GLY A 659 7.60 -12.69 -56.45
C GLY A 659 6.96 -11.65 -55.52
N ASP A 660 5.69 -11.37 -55.78
CA ASP A 660 4.86 -10.53 -54.92
C ASP A 660 4.35 -11.36 -53.73
N LEU A 661 4.59 -10.85 -52.52
CA LEU A 661 4.24 -11.49 -51.26
C LEU A 661 3.41 -10.54 -50.41
N VAL A 662 2.58 -11.12 -49.56
CA VAL A 662 1.79 -10.39 -48.56
C VAL A 662 2.17 -10.91 -47.17
N ALA A 663 2.69 -10.01 -46.33
CA ALA A 663 2.86 -10.24 -44.91
C ALA A 663 1.59 -9.75 -44.18
N GLN A 664 0.95 -10.64 -43.45
CA GLN A 664 -0.21 -10.37 -42.62
C GLN A 664 0.21 -10.41 -41.16
N LEU A 665 -0.04 -9.32 -40.42
CA LEU A 665 0.19 -9.24 -39.00
C LEU A 665 -1.14 -9.29 -38.26
N THR A 666 -1.15 -9.95 -37.10
CA THR A 666 -2.34 -10.05 -36.25
C THR A 666 -1.90 -10.14 -34.81
N GLU A 667 -2.41 -9.25 -33.96
CA GLU A 667 -2.29 -9.38 -32.52
C GLU A 667 -3.56 -10.09 -32.00
N PRO A 668 -3.45 -11.25 -31.33
CA PRO A 668 -4.63 -11.93 -30.83
C PRO A 668 -5.29 -11.05 -29.75
N PRO A 669 -6.63 -11.04 -29.70
CA PRO A 669 -7.34 -10.31 -28.66
C PRO A 669 -6.85 -10.73 -27.28
N VAL A 670 -6.73 -9.76 -26.37
CA VAL A 670 -6.41 -10.08 -24.97
C VAL A 670 -7.67 -10.71 -24.39
N SER A 671 -7.60 -11.97 -23.97
CA SER A 671 -8.66 -12.52 -23.14
C SER A 671 -8.38 -12.19 -21.67
N LEU A 672 -9.04 -11.16 -21.18
CA LEU A 672 -9.02 -10.78 -19.77
C LEU A 672 -10.12 -11.58 -19.07
N VAL A 673 -9.81 -12.22 -17.93
CA VAL A 673 -10.84 -12.84 -17.09
C VAL A 673 -10.96 -11.99 -15.85
N MET A 674 -12.07 -11.25 -15.73
CA MET A 674 -12.39 -10.52 -14.51
C MET A 674 -13.32 -11.38 -13.66
N ILE A 675 -12.87 -11.67 -12.45
CA ILE A 675 -13.60 -12.48 -11.49
C ILE A 675 -13.95 -11.60 -10.30
N TRP A 676 -15.22 -11.52 -9.94
CA TRP A 676 -15.63 -10.75 -8.77
C TRP A 676 -16.79 -11.41 -8.02
N ASP A 677 -16.89 -11.06 -6.73
CA ASP A 677 -17.86 -11.64 -5.82
C ASP A 677 -18.97 -10.63 -5.50
N THR A 678 -20.22 -11.03 -5.77
CA THR A 678 -21.43 -10.32 -5.33
C THR A 678 -22.26 -11.18 -4.38
N SER A 679 -21.63 -12.13 -3.69
CA SER A 679 -22.28 -12.93 -2.65
C SER A 679 -22.88 -12.03 -1.57
N GLY A 680 -23.94 -12.51 -0.93
CA GLY A 680 -24.64 -11.77 0.13
C GLY A 680 -23.75 -11.38 1.32
N SER A 681 -22.56 -11.97 1.43
CA SER A 681 -21.59 -11.66 2.47
C SER A 681 -20.79 -10.35 2.24
N MET A 682 -20.82 -9.78 1.03
CA MET A 682 -20.21 -8.48 0.71
C MET A 682 -20.99 -7.29 1.30
N GLY A 683 -22.30 -7.43 1.53
CA GLY A 683 -23.19 -6.32 1.88
C GLY A 683 -23.54 -5.44 0.67
N GLU A 684 -24.72 -4.80 0.71
CA GLU A 684 -25.28 -4.06 -0.44
C GLU A 684 -24.39 -2.89 -0.90
N ASP A 685 -23.83 -2.12 0.03
CA ASP A 685 -22.98 -0.96 -0.30
C ASP A 685 -21.67 -1.38 -0.98
N SER A 686 -21.03 -2.47 -0.52
CA SER A 686 -19.82 -3.01 -1.14
C SER A 686 -20.11 -3.58 -2.52
N VAL A 687 -21.25 -4.26 -2.71
CA VAL A 687 -21.70 -4.73 -4.03
C VAL A 687 -21.96 -3.55 -4.96
N ALA A 688 -22.57 -2.46 -4.48
CA ALA A 688 -22.79 -1.25 -5.27
C ALA A 688 -21.47 -0.54 -5.64
N ASN A 689 -20.49 -0.49 -4.73
CA ASN A 689 -19.17 0.07 -5.01
C ASN A 689 -18.39 -0.78 -6.01
N LEU A 690 -18.38 -2.11 -5.81
CA LEU A 690 -17.75 -3.05 -6.72
C LEU A 690 -18.40 -2.96 -8.11
N ARG A 691 -19.72 -2.88 -8.19
CA ARG A 691 -20.44 -2.69 -9.46
C ARG A 691 -20.00 -1.42 -10.15
N ARG A 692 -19.92 -0.28 -9.44
CA ARG A 692 -19.42 0.97 -10.01
C ARG A 692 -17.98 0.87 -10.50
N ALA A 693 -17.12 0.15 -9.78
CA ALA A 693 -15.73 -0.06 -10.18
C ALA A 693 -15.62 -0.97 -11.42
N VAL A 694 -16.40 -2.05 -11.46
CA VAL A 694 -16.50 -2.94 -12.62
C VAL A 694 -17.06 -2.15 -13.81
N ASP A 695 -18.17 -1.42 -13.66
CA ASP A 695 -18.75 -0.60 -14.73
C ASP A 695 -17.77 0.46 -15.25
N ALA A 696 -17.02 1.12 -14.36
CA ALA A 696 -16.00 2.11 -14.72
C ALA A 696 -14.78 1.49 -15.43
N TYR A 697 -14.45 0.22 -15.12
CA TYR A 697 -13.45 -0.53 -15.86
C TYR A 697 -14.00 -0.94 -17.23
N LEU A 698 -15.20 -1.52 -17.27
CA LEU A 698 -15.89 -1.94 -18.49
C LEU A 698 -16.08 -0.78 -19.48
N SER A 699 -16.33 0.44 -19.01
CA SER A 699 -16.44 1.61 -19.88
C SER A 699 -15.11 2.06 -20.50
N GLN A 700 -13.98 1.49 -20.06
CA GLN A 700 -12.64 1.70 -20.62
C GLN A 700 -12.16 0.52 -21.46
N VAL A 701 -12.87 -0.61 -21.43
CA VAL A 701 -12.53 -1.80 -22.22
C VAL A 701 -12.77 -1.50 -23.69
N THR A 702 -11.75 -1.71 -24.51
CA THR A 702 -11.84 -1.47 -25.95
C THR A 702 -12.45 -2.68 -26.66
N PRO A 703 -13.05 -2.54 -27.87
CA PRO A 703 -13.61 -3.68 -28.62
C PRO A 703 -12.62 -4.82 -28.91
N SER A 704 -11.32 -4.50 -28.81
CA SER A 704 -10.17 -5.38 -28.98
C SER A 704 -9.82 -6.25 -27.77
N GLU A 705 -10.39 -5.93 -26.61
CA GLU A 705 -10.23 -6.69 -25.38
C GLU A 705 -11.40 -7.67 -25.21
N GLN A 706 -11.12 -8.97 -25.26
CA GLN A 706 -12.11 -9.99 -24.94
C GLN A 706 -12.18 -10.17 -23.43
N LEU A 707 -13.22 -9.60 -22.83
CA LEU A 707 -13.42 -9.73 -21.40
C LEU A 707 -14.39 -10.88 -21.08
N ASN A 708 -13.90 -11.86 -20.33
CA ASN A 708 -14.71 -12.89 -19.71
C ASN A 708 -15.03 -12.47 -18.28
N LEU A 709 -16.30 -12.23 -18.02
CA LEU A 709 -16.79 -11.78 -16.74
C LEU A 709 -17.32 -12.99 -15.96
N ILE A 710 -16.72 -13.27 -14.81
CA ILE A 710 -17.16 -14.34 -13.91
C ILE A 710 -17.65 -13.70 -12.62
N ARG A 711 -18.96 -13.77 -12.40
CA ARG A 711 -19.59 -13.30 -11.18
C ARG A 711 -19.89 -14.48 -10.27
N PHE A 712 -19.38 -14.43 -9.04
CA PHE A 712 -19.86 -15.28 -7.97
C PHE A 712 -21.07 -14.61 -7.32
N SER A 713 -22.23 -15.26 -7.38
CA SER A 713 -23.46 -14.76 -6.75
C SER A 713 -24.07 -15.85 -5.89
N GLY A 714 -24.60 -15.47 -4.73
CA GLY A 714 -25.26 -16.41 -3.84
C GLY A 714 -25.86 -15.68 -2.66
N GLN A 715 -27.09 -16.02 -2.30
CA GLN A 715 -27.67 -15.52 -1.05
C GLN A 715 -27.00 -16.25 0.11
N ALA A 716 -26.63 -15.51 1.15
CA ALA A 716 -25.95 -16.06 2.33
C ALA A 716 -26.76 -17.15 3.08
N GLN A 717 -28.02 -17.40 2.69
CA GLN A 717 -28.93 -18.38 3.30
C GLN A 717 -29.45 -19.46 2.33
N ALA A 718 -29.07 -19.43 1.04
CA ALA A 718 -29.47 -20.48 0.13
C ALA A 718 -28.62 -21.75 0.38
N PRO A 719 -29.23 -22.94 0.50
CA PRO A 719 -28.50 -24.19 0.68
C PRO A 719 -27.71 -24.63 -0.56
N ASP A 720 -27.95 -24.00 -1.71
CA ASP A 720 -27.26 -24.28 -2.95
C ASP A 720 -25.89 -23.57 -3.02
N PRO A 721 -24.87 -24.21 -3.63
CA PRO A 721 -23.56 -23.59 -3.81
C PRO A 721 -23.69 -22.26 -4.58
N PRO A 722 -22.77 -21.30 -4.35
CA PRO A 722 -22.79 -20.02 -5.06
C PRO A 722 -22.86 -20.26 -6.57
N HIS A 723 -23.84 -19.63 -7.21
CA HIS A 723 -24.01 -19.67 -8.64
C HIS A 723 -22.87 -18.87 -9.28
N VAL A 724 -22.03 -19.59 -10.02
CA VAL A 724 -21.04 -19.01 -10.93
C VAL A 724 -21.79 -18.62 -12.19
N GLU A 725 -21.91 -17.32 -12.43
CA GLU A 725 -22.49 -16.80 -13.66
C GLU A 725 -21.35 -16.32 -14.55
N VAL A 726 -21.20 -16.97 -15.70
CA VAL A 726 -20.37 -16.46 -16.79
C VAL A 726 -21.22 -15.44 -17.53
N LEU A 727 -20.93 -14.16 -17.33
CA LEU A 727 -21.57 -13.08 -18.05
C LEU A 727 -20.84 -12.99 -19.39
N LEU A 728 -21.46 -13.52 -20.45
CA LEU A 728 -20.94 -13.37 -21.80
C LEU A 728 -21.07 -11.91 -22.27
N PRO A 729 -20.27 -11.44 -23.24
CA PRO A 729 -20.12 -10.02 -23.59
C PRO A 729 -21.36 -9.31 -24.15
N GLU A 730 -22.55 -9.91 -24.15
CA GLU A 730 -23.78 -9.25 -24.59
C GLU A 730 -24.38 -8.31 -23.52
N PHE A 731 -23.53 -7.69 -22.70
CA PHE A 731 -23.89 -6.74 -21.64
C PHE A 731 -23.83 -5.28 -22.08
#